data_AF-A0AAN3M669-F1
#
_entry.id   AF-A0AAN3M669-F1
#
_cell.length_a   1.000
_cell.length_b   1.000
_cell.length_c   1.000
_cell.angle_alpha   90.00
_cell.angle_beta   90.00
_cell.angle_gamma   90.00
#
_symmetry.space_group_name_H-M   'P 1'
#
loop_
_entity.id
_entity.type
_entity.pdbx_description
1 polymer ?
#
loop_
_entity_poly.entity_id
_entity_poly.type
_entity_poly.pdbx_seq_one_letter_code
_entity_poly.pdbx_strand_id
1 'polypeptide(L)'
;MNQPPVHFTYRLLSYLVSAIIAGQPLLPAVGAVITPQNGAGMDKAANGVPVVNIATPNGAGISHNRFTDYNVGKEGLILNNATGKLNPTQLGGLIQNNPNLKAGGEAKGIINEVTGGNRSLLQGYTEVAGKAANVIVANPYGITCDGCGFINTPHATLTTGRPVMNADGSLQALEVTEGSITINGAGLDGTRSDAVSIIARATEVNAALHAKDLTVTAGANRITADGRVSALKGEGDVPKVAVDTGALGGMYARRIHLTSTESGVGVNLGNLYARDGDITLDASGRLTVNNSLATGAVTAKGQGVTLTGDHKAGGNLSVSSRSDIVLSNGTLNSDKNLSLTAGGRITQQNEKLTAGRDVTLAAKNITQDTASQINAARDIVTVASDTLTTQGQITAGQNLTASATTLTQDGILLAKSHAGLDAGTLNNSGAVQGASLTLGSTTLSNSGSLLSGGPLTVNTRDFTQSGRTGAKGKVDITASGKLTSTGSLVSDDALVLKAQDVTQNGVLSGGKGLTVSAQTLSSGKKSVTHSDAAMTLNVTTVALDGETSAGDTLRVQADRLSTAAGAQLQSGKNLSINARDARLAGTQAAQQTMVVNASEKLTHSGKSSAPSLSLSAPELTSSGVLVGSALNTQSQTLTNSGLLQGEASLTVNTQRLDNQQNGTLYSAAGLTLDIPDDNHTWAAPR
;
A
#
# COMPACT_ATOMS: atom_id res chain seq x y z
N MET A 1 -42.92 15.27 -58.19
CA MET A 1 -42.26 15.20 -56.88
C MET A 1 -43.30 15.53 -55.81
N ASN A 2 -43.96 14.51 -55.26
CA ASN A 2 -44.94 14.68 -54.18
C ASN A 2 -44.20 14.66 -52.84
N GLN A 3 -44.12 15.81 -52.17
CA GLN A 3 -43.71 15.84 -50.76
C GLN A 3 -44.86 15.30 -49.89
N PRO A 4 -44.58 14.37 -48.95
CA PRO A 4 -45.62 13.84 -48.08
C PRO A 4 -46.14 14.93 -47.13
N PRO A 5 -47.44 14.92 -46.79
CA PRO A 5 -48.01 15.90 -45.87
C PRO A 5 -47.42 15.74 -44.47
N VAL A 6 -46.99 16.85 -43.88
CA VAL A 6 -46.42 16.88 -42.53
C VAL A 6 -47.46 16.39 -41.51
N HIS A 7 -47.10 15.35 -40.75
CA HIS A 7 -47.96 14.74 -39.72
C HIS A 7 -48.47 15.80 -38.72
N PHE A 8 -49.75 15.68 -38.36
CA PHE A 8 -50.48 16.60 -37.46
C PHE A 8 -49.73 16.90 -36.16
N THR A 9 -49.05 15.90 -35.60
CA THR A 9 -48.25 16.00 -34.37
C THR A 9 -47.08 16.98 -34.49
N TYR A 10 -46.40 17.04 -35.65
CA TYR A 10 -45.31 18.00 -35.87
C TYR A 10 -45.82 19.42 -36.09
N ARG A 11 -47.02 19.58 -36.65
CA ARG A 11 -47.66 20.91 -36.77
C ARG A 11 -48.06 21.42 -35.40
N LEU A 12 -48.60 20.56 -34.54
CA LEU A 12 -48.99 20.90 -33.17
C LEU A 12 -47.77 21.26 -32.31
N LEU A 13 -46.66 20.54 -32.47
CA LEU A 13 -45.38 20.87 -31.84
C LEU A 13 -44.80 22.19 -32.34
N SER A 14 -44.86 22.45 -33.66
CA SER A 14 -44.41 23.71 -34.25
C SER A 14 -45.23 24.90 -33.76
N TYR A 15 -46.55 24.75 -33.61
CA TYR A 15 -47.41 25.79 -33.06
C TYR A 15 -47.19 25.99 -31.55
N LEU A 16 -46.94 24.92 -30.80
CA LEU A 16 -46.58 25.01 -29.37
C LEU A 16 -45.25 25.77 -29.20
N VAL A 17 -44.22 25.42 -29.97
CA VAL A 17 -42.92 26.09 -29.93
C VAL A 17 -43.03 27.55 -30.40
N SER A 18 -43.81 27.81 -31.45
CA SER A 18 -44.06 29.19 -31.93
C SER A 18 -44.86 30.01 -30.92
N ALA A 19 -45.80 29.40 -30.19
CA ALA A 19 -46.57 30.05 -29.13
C ALA A 19 -45.73 30.29 -27.86
N ILE A 20 -44.77 29.42 -27.54
CA ILE A 20 -43.81 29.62 -26.44
C ILE A 20 -42.80 30.72 -26.79
N ILE A 21 -42.39 30.85 -28.05
CA ILE A 21 -41.46 31.89 -28.52
C ILE A 21 -42.17 33.24 -28.68
N ALA A 22 -43.38 33.26 -29.24
CA ALA A 22 -44.17 34.50 -29.41
C ALA A 22 -44.89 34.94 -28.12
N GLY A 23 -45.09 34.01 -27.18
CA GLY A 23 -45.71 34.22 -25.87
C GLY A 23 -44.72 34.52 -24.75
N GLN A 24 -43.56 35.13 -25.05
CA GLN A 24 -42.80 35.85 -24.03
C GLN A 24 -43.31 37.29 -23.91
N PRO A 25 -44.31 37.60 -23.07
CA PRO A 25 -44.37 38.92 -22.47
C PRO A 25 -43.23 39.01 -21.46
N LEU A 26 -42.38 40.02 -21.64
CA LEU A 26 -41.89 40.91 -20.59
C LEU A 26 -42.18 40.41 -19.17
N LEU A 27 -41.38 39.46 -18.67
CA LEU A 27 -41.32 39.24 -17.24
C LEU A 27 -40.68 40.50 -16.66
N PRO A 28 -41.38 41.29 -15.81
CA PRO A 28 -40.70 42.35 -15.08
C PRO A 28 -39.53 41.72 -14.34
N ALA A 29 -38.36 42.34 -14.45
CA ALA A 29 -37.25 42.03 -13.55
C ALA A 29 -37.76 42.30 -12.13
N VAL A 30 -38.12 41.23 -11.41
CA VAL A 30 -38.47 41.33 -9.99
C VAL A 30 -37.16 41.68 -9.31
N GLY A 31 -37.00 42.95 -8.93
CA GLY A 31 -35.82 43.40 -8.20
C GLY A 31 -35.63 42.55 -6.93
N ALA A 32 -34.39 42.38 -6.50
CA ALA A 32 -34.09 41.62 -5.29
C ALA A 32 -34.86 42.20 -4.10
N VAL A 33 -35.75 41.40 -3.49
CA VAL A 33 -36.59 41.85 -2.37
C VAL A 33 -35.77 41.76 -1.08
N ILE A 34 -35.69 42.88 -0.36
CA ILE A 34 -35.09 43.00 0.98
C ILE A 34 -36.09 43.72 1.88
N THR A 35 -36.51 43.05 2.96
CA THR A 35 -37.56 43.57 3.86
C THR A 35 -37.03 43.62 5.29
N PRO A 36 -36.40 44.74 5.72
CA PRO A 36 -35.75 44.82 7.02
C PRO A 36 -36.74 44.85 8.19
N GLN A 37 -36.24 44.38 9.33
CA GLN A 37 -36.87 44.40 10.65
C GLN A 37 -35.85 44.92 11.68
N ASN A 38 -36.34 45.24 12.88
CA ASN A 38 -35.50 45.52 14.06
C ASN A 38 -34.43 46.62 13.88
N GLY A 39 -34.83 47.77 13.33
CA GLY A 39 -33.99 48.98 13.30
C GLY A 39 -33.04 49.12 12.10
N ALA A 40 -32.97 48.13 11.21
CA ALA A 40 -32.33 48.29 9.90
C ALA A 40 -33.25 49.09 8.95
N GLY A 41 -32.67 49.96 8.12
CA GLY A 41 -33.40 50.77 7.13
C GLY A 41 -32.94 50.48 5.71
N MET A 42 -33.82 50.68 4.72
CA MET A 42 -33.46 50.64 3.30
C MET A 42 -33.25 52.05 2.76
N ASP A 43 -32.26 52.20 1.89
CA ASP A 43 -31.99 53.36 1.05
C ASP A 43 -31.50 52.88 -0.33
N LYS A 44 -31.18 53.80 -1.23
CA LYS A 44 -30.61 53.50 -2.54
C LYS A 44 -29.46 54.44 -2.86
N ALA A 45 -28.40 53.87 -3.42
CA ALA A 45 -27.32 54.66 -4.00
C ALA A 45 -27.82 55.41 -5.25
N ALA A 46 -27.09 56.45 -5.67
CA ALA A 46 -27.47 57.29 -6.80
C ALA A 46 -27.62 56.52 -8.13
N ASN A 47 -26.88 55.42 -8.28
CA ASN A 47 -26.96 54.52 -9.43
C ASN A 47 -27.99 53.38 -9.28
N GLY A 48 -28.79 53.39 -8.22
CA GLY A 48 -29.89 52.44 -8.00
C GLY A 48 -29.54 51.19 -7.18
N VAL A 49 -28.26 50.97 -6.81
CA VAL A 49 -27.86 49.85 -5.95
C VAL A 49 -28.55 49.98 -4.57
N PRO A 50 -29.23 48.94 -4.07
CA PRO A 50 -29.84 48.97 -2.75
C PRO A 50 -28.80 49.16 -1.63
N VAL A 51 -29.15 49.97 -0.63
CA VAL A 51 -28.31 50.25 0.54
C VAL A 51 -29.09 49.85 1.81
N VAL A 52 -28.52 48.98 2.62
CA VAL A 52 -29.02 48.64 3.96
C VAL A 52 -28.29 49.51 4.97
N ASN A 53 -29.00 50.46 5.57
CA ASN A 53 -28.55 51.15 6.77
C ASN A 53 -28.69 50.17 7.94
N ILE A 54 -27.58 49.47 8.25
CA ILE A 54 -27.53 48.45 9.30
C ILE A 54 -27.95 49.03 10.66
N ALA A 55 -28.52 48.20 11.52
CA ALA A 55 -28.91 48.56 12.88
C ALA A 55 -27.69 48.96 13.73
N THR A 56 -27.91 49.75 14.78
CA THR A 56 -26.86 50.15 15.71
C THR A 56 -26.18 48.92 16.34
N PRO A 57 -24.83 48.80 16.31
CA PRO A 57 -24.13 47.69 16.94
C PRO A 57 -24.34 47.64 18.44
N ASN A 58 -24.38 46.43 19.00
CA ASN A 58 -24.45 46.22 20.44
C ASN A 58 -23.08 46.41 21.12
N GLY A 59 -23.01 46.19 22.45
CA GLY A 59 -21.77 46.35 23.24
C GLY A 59 -20.60 45.45 22.80
N ALA A 60 -20.87 44.36 22.09
CA ALA A 60 -19.86 43.49 21.49
C ALA A 60 -19.43 43.95 20.07
N GLY A 61 -20.00 45.03 19.55
CA GLY A 61 -19.74 45.55 18.20
C GLY A 61 -20.44 44.77 17.09
N ILE A 62 -21.50 44.01 17.41
CA ILE A 62 -22.30 43.26 16.43
C ILE A 62 -23.56 44.05 16.06
N SER A 63 -23.74 44.32 14.78
CA SER A 63 -25.01 44.79 14.21
C SER A 63 -25.84 43.58 13.78
N HIS A 64 -26.96 43.32 14.44
CA HIS A 64 -27.85 42.20 14.14
C HIS A 64 -29.12 42.70 13.44
N ASN A 65 -29.21 42.39 12.16
CA ASN A 65 -30.25 42.84 11.24
C ASN A 65 -31.14 41.64 10.92
N ARG A 66 -32.47 41.81 11.02
CA ARG A 66 -33.44 40.77 10.71
C ARG A 66 -34.21 41.12 9.46
N PHE A 67 -34.59 40.13 8.66
CA PHE A 67 -35.29 40.31 7.39
C PHE A 67 -36.35 39.23 7.21
N THR A 68 -37.51 39.56 6.62
CA THR A 68 -38.42 38.48 6.13
C THR A 68 -37.88 37.86 4.86
N ASP A 69 -37.30 38.67 3.99
CA ASP A 69 -36.68 38.28 2.73
C ASP A 69 -35.36 39.04 2.60
N TYR A 70 -34.29 38.33 2.21
CA TYR A 70 -32.98 38.91 1.97
C TYR A 70 -32.39 38.30 0.70
N ASN A 71 -32.40 39.09 -0.38
CA ASN A 71 -31.88 38.71 -1.69
C ASN A 71 -30.91 39.78 -2.18
N VAL A 72 -29.92 39.38 -2.98
CA VAL A 72 -28.95 40.30 -3.59
C VAL A 72 -29.08 40.16 -5.10
N GLY A 73 -29.45 41.26 -5.77
CA GLY A 73 -29.57 41.30 -7.23
C GLY A 73 -28.20 41.34 -7.90
N LYS A 74 -28.19 41.33 -9.24
CA LYS A 74 -26.95 41.41 -10.04
C LYS A 74 -26.23 42.75 -9.87
N GLU A 75 -26.99 43.79 -9.55
CA GLU A 75 -26.51 45.12 -9.18
C GLU A 75 -25.76 45.14 -7.83
N GLY A 76 -25.88 44.09 -7.02
CA GLY A 76 -25.28 43.97 -5.70
C GLY A 76 -26.08 44.63 -4.58
N LEU A 77 -25.49 44.69 -3.39
CA LEU A 77 -26.09 45.23 -2.18
C LEU A 77 -25.01 45.91 -1.33
N ILE A 78 -25.32 47.07 -0.75
CA ILE A 78 -24.40 47.77 0.15
C ILE A 78 -24.92 47.69 1.58
N LEU A 79 -24.09 47.19 2.50
CA LEU A 79 -24.27 47.28 3.94
C LEU A 79 -23.57 48.55 4.44
N ASN A 80 -24.35 49.57 4.80
CA ASN A 80 -23.81 50.88 5.18
C ASN A 80 -23.27 50.88 6.62
N ASN A 81 -21.97 50.60 6.79
CA ASN A 81 -21.26 50.67 8.07
C ASN A 81 -20.50 52.00 8.24
N ALA A 82 -20.92 53.04 7.52
CA ALA A 82 -20.16 54.27 7.38
C ALA A 82 -20.71 55.42 8.22
N THR A 83 -19.81 56.20 8.82
CA THR A 83 -20.13 57.31 9.74
C THR A 83 -19.75 58.69 9.19
N GLY A 84 -18.94 58.75 8.11
CA GLY A 84 -18.59 59.99 7.42
C GLY A 84 -19.75 60.51 6.56
N LYS A 85 -19.86 61.82 6.33
CA LYS A 85 -21.00 62.42 5.59
C LYS A 85 -21.18 61.85 4.18
N LEU A 86 -20.09 61.62 3.46
CA LEU A 86 -20.08 61.00 2.13
C LEU A 86 -19.01 59.91 2.12
N ASN A 87 -19.38 58.70 1.73
CA ASN A 87 -18.49 57.53 1.77
C ASN A 87 -18.43 56.88 0.39
N PRO A 88 -17.22 56.62 -0.13
CA PRO A 88 -17.08 55.91 -1.39
C PRO A 88 -17.40 54.42 -1.22
N THR A 89 -18.07 53.87 -2.23
CA THR A 89 -18.37 52.46 -2.39
C THR A 89 -18.04 52.05 -3.83
N GLN A 90 -17.70 50.79 -4.03
CA GLN A 90 -17.38 50.21 -5.33
C GLN A 90 -18.65 49.95 -6.15
N LEU A 91 -19.74 49.54 -5.50
CA LEU A 91 -21.00 49.21 -6.16
C LEU A 91 -21.87 50.45 -6.41
N GLY A 92 -21.95 51.38 -5.45
CA GLY A 92 -22.93 52.47 -5.44
C GLY A 92 -22.39 53.87 -5.69
N GLY A 93 -21.07 54.03 -5.84
CA GLY A 93 -20.43 55.35 -5.83
C GLY A 93 -20.45 55.99 -4.43
N LEU A 94 -20.75 57.29 -4.34
CA LEU A 94 -20.82 57.98 -3.05
C LEU A 94 -22.19 57.76 -2.38
N ILE A 95 -22.19 57.26 -1.15
CA ILE A 95 -23.38 57.13 -0.31
C ILE A 95 -23.29 58.02 0.94
N GLN A 96 -24.43 58.38 1.53
CA GLN A 96 -24.49 59.11 2.80
C GLN A 96 -24.09 58.22 3.98
N ASN A 97 -23.83 58.83 5.15
CA ASN A 97 -23.63 58.08 6.39
C ASN A 97 -24.86 57.23 6.72
N ASN A 98 -24.64 56.14 7.45
CA ASN A 98 -25.74 55.42 8.08
C ASN A 98 -26.29 56.27 9.25
N PRO A 99 -27.58 56.64 9.26
CA PRO A 99 -28.17 57.44 10.33
C PRO A 99 -28.21 56.71 11.69
N ASN A 100 -28.09 55.37 11.70
CA ASN A 100 -28.08 54.56 12.91
C ASN A 100 -26.71 54.55 13.63
N LEU A 101 -25.65 55.09 12.99
CA LEU A 101 -24.28 54.99 13.47
C LEU A 101 -23.72 56.36 13.84
N LYS A 102 -22.83 56.37 14.85
CA LYS A 102 -22.03 57.53 15.25
C LYS A 102 -20.56 57.20 15.04
N ALA A 103 -19.72 58.21 14.80
CA ALA A 103 -18.28 58.03 14.63
C ALA A 103 -17.68 57.22 15.80
N GLY A 104 -16.93 56.16 15.50
CA GLY A 104 -16.37 55.24 16.49
C GLY A 104 -17.33 54.13 16.96
N GLY A 105 -18.58 54.15 16.52
CA GLY A 105 -19.60 53.13 16.77
C GLY A 105 -19.90 52.24 15.57
N GLU A 106 -18.95 52.08 14.64
CA GLU A 106 -19.11 51.18 13.48
C GLU A 106 -19.14 49.71 13.93
N ALA A 107 -19.87 48.87 13.19
CA ALA A 107 -19.93 47.44 13.43
C ALA A 107 -18.58 46.77 13.14
N LYS A 108 -18.20 45.80 13.98
CA LYS A 108 -17.11 44.85 13.71
C LYS A 108 -17.63 43.57 13.06
N GLY A 109 -18.89 43.23 13.32
CA GLY A 109 -19.61 42.14 12.68
C GLY A 109 -21.05 42.54 12.35
N ILE A 110 -21.54 42.09 11.20
CA ILE A 110 -22.87 42.35 10.68
C ILE A 110 -23.54 41.01 10.44
N ILE A 111 -24.62 40.73 11.16
CA ILE A 111 -25.45 39.54 10.98
C ILE A 111 -26.70 39.96 10.22
N ASN A 112 -26.95 39.33 9.07
CA ASN A 112 -28.18 39.44 8.30
C ASN A 112 -28.94 38.13 8.46
N GLU A 113 -29.90 38.11 9.36
CA GLU A 113 -30.71 36.94 9.70
C GLU A 113 -32.06 37.00 8.98
N VAL A 114 -32.39 35.98 8.21
CA VAL A 114 -33.71 35.81 7.61
C VAL A 114 -34.61 35.04 8.58
N THR A 115 -35.73 35.65 8.93
CA THR A 115 -36.75 35.09 9.83
C THR A 115 -38.01 34.63 9.08
N GLY A 116 -38.17 35.00 7.81
CA GLY A 116 -39.25 34.54 6.93
C GLY A 116 -38.93 33.18 6.29
N GLY A 117 -39.97 32.49 5.79
CA GLY A 117 -39.90 31.11 5.29
C GLY A 117 -39.24 30.89 3.92
N ASN A 118 -38.65 31.94 3.32
CA ASN A 118 -38.16 31.91 1.94
C ASN A 118 -36.64 31.77 1.88
N ARG A 119 -36.16 31.06 0.85
CA ARG A 119 -34.74 30.95 0.52
C ARG A 119 -34.17 32.29 0.05
N SER A 120 -32.92 32.57 0.40
CA SER A 120 -32.17 33.71 -0.15
C SER A 120 -31.57 33.40 -1.52
N LEU A 121 -31.70 34.31 -2.48
CA LEU A 121 -31.01 34.29 -3.77
C LEU A 121 -30.00 35.44 -3.83
N LEU A 122 -28.72 35.10 -4.00
CA LEU A 122 -27.60 36.03 -4.03
C LEU A 122 -26.92 35.98 -5.41
N GLN A 123 -27.11 37.02 -6.22
CA GLN A 123 -26.66 37.08 -7.63
C GLN A 123 -25.63 38.17 -7.92
N GLY A 124 -25.16 38.85 -6.89
CA GLY A 124 -24.19 39.94 -7.00
C GLY A 124 -23.41 40.13 -5.69
N TYR A 125 -22.57 41.15 -5.67
CA TYR A 125 -21.69 41.41 -4.53
C TYR A 125 -22.42 42.09 -3.37
N THR A 126 -22.07 41.69 -2.15
CA THR A 126 -22.39 42.43 -0.92
C THR A 126 -21.18 43.24 -0.48
N GLU A 127 -21.31 44.57 -0.43
CA GLU A 127 -20.26 45.50 -0.05
C GLU A 127 -20.51 46.10 1.33
N VAL A 128 -19.50 46.10 2.21
CA VAL A 128 -19.54 46.88 3.46
C VAL A 128 -18.98 48.28 3.19
N ALA A 129 -19.83 49.32 3.25
CA ALA A 129 -19.37 50.70 3.12
C ALA A 129 -18.75 51.21 4.43
N GLY A 130 -17.66 51.97 4.35
CA GLY A 130 -16.96 52.50 5.53
C GLY A 130 -15.97 51.51 6.13
N LYS A 131 -15.97 51.36 7.46
CA LYS A 131 -15.04 50.43 8.12
C LYS A 131 -15.39 48.98 7.78
N ALA A 132 -14.37 48.19 7.47
CA ALA A 132 -14.50 46.76 7.20
C ALA A 132 -15.14 46.02 8.39
N ALA A 133 -16.01 45.05 8.10
CA ALA A 133 -16.68 44.25 9.11
C ALA A 133 -16.87 42.81 8.61
N ASN A 134 -16.95 41.85 9.54
CA ASN A 134 -17.33 40.48 9.19
C ASN A 134 -18.82 40.44 8.83
N VAL A 135 -19.19 39.65 7.83
CA VAL A 135 -20.59 39.55 7.38
C VAL A 135 -21.07 38.11 7.49
N ILE A 136 -22.22 37.92 8.13
CA ILE A 136 -22.95 36.65 8.16
C ILE A 136 -24.28 36.85 7.45
N VAL A 137 -24.58 35.99 6.47
CA VAL A 137 -25.92 35.84 5.89
C VAL A 137 -26.48 34.51 6.40
N ALA A 138 -27.46 34.58 7.28
CA ALA A 138 -28.06 33.44 7.96
C ALA A 138 -29.50 33.24 7.50
N ASN A 139 -29.77 32.13 6.81
CA ASN A 139 -31.12 31.76 6.38
C ASN A 139 -31.37 30.25 6.52
N PRO A 140 -32.11 29.81 7.55
CA PRO A 140 -32.43 28.39 7.77
C PRO A 140 -33.15 27.70 6.61
N TYR A 141 -33.91 28.43 5.80
CA TYR A 141 -34.61 27.89 4.64
C TYR A 141 -33.70 27.74 3.40
N GLY A 142 -32.45 28.22 3.51
CA GLY A 142 -31.37 27.99 2.58
C GLY A 142 -30.92 29.23 1.81
N ILE A 143 -29.83 29.06 1.07
CA ILE A 143 -29.19 30.13 0.30
C ILE A 143 -28.77 29.59 -1.08
N THR A 144 -29.06 30.34 -2.14
CA THR A 144 -28.52 30.12 -3.48
C THR A 144 -27.57 31.26 -3.83
N CYS A 145 -26.33 30.94 -4.17
CA CYS A 145 -25.35 31.86 -4.71
C CYS A 145 -25.17 31.59 -6.21
N ASP A 146 -25.31 32.63 -7.03
CA ASP A 146 -25.12 32.59 -8.49
C ASP A 146 -24.40 33.87 -8.93
N GLY A 147 -23.09 33.92 -8.71
CA GLY A 147 -22.27 35.12 -8.90
C GLY A 147 -22.20 36.02 -7.67
N CYS A 148 -22.46 35.48 -6.47
CA CYS A 148 -22.32 36.24 -5.24
C CYS A 148 -20.85 36.47 -4.88
N GLY A 149 -20.58 37.56 -4.18
CA GLY A 149 -19.24 37.87 -3.68
C GLY A 149 -19.28 38.93 -2.58
N PHE A 150 -18.12 39.23 -1.99
CA PHE A 150 -18.03 40.16 -0.88
C PHE A 150 -16.95 41.23 -1.11
N ILE A 151 -17.24 42.47 -0.72
CA ILE A 151 -16.30 43.59 -0.78
C ILE A 151 -16.17 44.20 0.61
N ASN A 152 -14.92 44.48 1.02
CA ASN A 152 -14.58 45.07 2.31
C ASN A 152 -15.05 44.24 3.53
N THR A 153 -15.01 42.91 3.36
CA THR A 153 -15.47 41.93 4.34
C THR A 153 -14.32 40.96 4.63
N PRO A 154 -13.60 41.10 5.76
CA PRO A 154 -12.49 40.20 6.10
C PRO A 154 -12.94 38.75 6.22
N HIS A 155 -14.05 38.49 6.91
CA HIS A 155 -14.66 37.16 6.99
C HIS A 155 -16.11 37.19 6.53
N ALA A 156 -16.43 36.38 5.52
CA ALA A 156 -17.78 36.21 5.01
C ALA A 156 -18.32 34.82 5.36
N THR A 157 -19.52 34.74 5.92
CA THR A 157 -20.18 33.49 6.27
C THR A 157 -21.54 33.40 5.60
N LEU A 158 -21.76 32.36 4.81
CA LEU A 158 -23.08 31.94 4.37
C LEU A 158 -23.52 30.77 5.24
N THR A 159 -24.68 30.87 5.89
CA THR A 159 -25.15 29.82 6.79
C THR A 159 -26.64 29.57 6.75
N THR A 160 -27.05 28.31 6.95
CA THR A 160 -28.43 27.96 7.30
C THR A 160 -28.62 27.83 8.81
N GLY A 161 -27.58 28.12 9.58
CA GLY A 161 -27.64 28.12 11.03
C GLY A 161 -28.34 29.37 11.56
N ARG A 162 -29.14 29.18 12.62
CA ARG A 162 -29.70 30.29 13.39
C ARG A 162 -28.62 30.88 14.30
N PRO A 163 -28.39 32.20 14.30
CA PRO A 163 -27.47 32.83 15.24
C PRO A 163 -27.99 32.76 16.67
N VAL A 164 -27.16 32.21 17.56
CA VAL A 164 -27.39 32.21 19.02
C VAL A 164 -26.49 33.26 19.65
N MET A 165 -27.09 34.20 20.39
CA MET A 165 -26.39 35.34 20.98
C MET A 165 -26.18 35.12 22.49
N ASN A 166 -25.04 35.56 23.01
CA ASN A 166 -24.79 35.66 24.44
C ASN A 166 -25.60 36.82 25.06
N ALA A 167 -25.72 36.82 26.39
CA ALA A 167 -26.38 37.90 27.13
C ALA A 167 -25.71 39.27 26.93
N ASP A 168 -24.41 39.32 26.63
CA ASP A 168 -23.65 40.54 26.32
C ASP A 168 -23.80 41.01 24.86
N GLY A 169 -24.55 40.27 24.04
CA GLY A 169 -24.76 40.55 22.62
C GLY A 169 -23.64 40.03 21.70
N SER A 170 -22.62 39.34 22.19
CA SER A 170 -21.67 38.65 21.32
C SER A 170 -22.29 37.40 20.67
N LEU A 171 -21.80 36.99 19.50
CA LEU A 171 -22.23 35.73 18.87
C LEU A 171 -21.72 34.56 19.72
N GLN A 172 -22.62 33.70 20.18
CA GLN A 172 -22.27 32.50 20.92
C GLN A 172 -22.01 31.32 19.98
N ALA A 173 -22.96 31.07 19.07
CA ALA A 173 -22.90 29.97 18.11
C ALA A 173 -23.81 30.19 16.90
N LEU A 174 -23.61 29.37 15.88
CA LEU A 174 -24.55 29.11 14.79
C LEU A 174 -25.12 27.71 14.96
N GLU A 175 -26.44 27.58 15.03
CA GLU A 175 -27.14 26.30 15.18
C GLU A 175 -27.83 25.91 13.88
N VAL A 176 -27.29 24.88 13.22
CA VAL A 176 -27.75 24.32 11.95
C VAL A 176 -28.57 23.08 12.23
N THR A 177 -29.87 23.13 11.94
CA THR A 177 -30.79 21.98 12.03
C THR A 177 -31.39 21.58 10.69
N GLU A 178 -31.45 22.50 9.72
CA GLU A 178 -32.05 22.32 8.40
C GLU A 178 -31.39 23.22 7.34
N GLY A 179 -31.91 23.19 6.11
CA GLY A 179 -31.51 24.07 5.03
C GLY A 179 -30.30 23.61 4.22
N SER A 180 -30.26 24.03 2.96
CA SER A 180 -29.13 23.81 2.06
C SER A 180 -28.53 25.12 1.56
N ILE A 181 -27.25 25.08 1.20
CA ILE A 181 -26.59 26.14 0.43
C ILE A 181 -26.23 25.59 -0.95
N THR A 182 -26.57 26.32 -2.01
CA THR A 182 -26.29 25.91 -3.39
C THR A 182 -25.46 26.99 -4.07
N ILE A 183 -24.33 26.59 -4.67
CA ILE A 183 -23.47 27.45 -5.49
C ILE A 183 -23.64 27.05 -6.96
N ASN A 184 -24.23 27.94 -7.76
CA ASN A 184 -24.62 27.69 -9.15
C ASN A 184 -24.04 28.76 -10.09
N GLY A 185 -24.26 28.56 -11.39
CA GLY A 185 -24.03 29.55 -12.45
C GLY A 185 -22.65 30.20 -12.38
N ALA A 186 -22.59 31.49 -12.08
CA ALA A 186 -21.33 32.25 -12.01
C ALA A 186 -20.45 31.94 -10.78
N GLY A 187 -20.94 31.12 -9.84
CA GLY A 187 -20.19 30.67 -8.68
C GLY A 187 -20.18 31.65 -7.51
N LEU A 188 -19.17 31.51 -6.64
CA LEU A 188 -18.94 32.39 -5.49
C LEU A 188 -17.53 33.00 -5.60
N ASP A 189 -17.45 34.33 -5.59
CA ASP A 189 -16.17 35.07 -5.50
C ASP A 189 -15.92 35.58 -4.08
N GLY A 190 -15.13 34.82 -3.33
CA GLY A 190 -14.60 35.17 -2.02
C GLY A 190 -13.14 35.59 -2.04
N THR A 191 -12.55 35.87 -3.20
CA THR A 191 -11.11 36.18 -3.33
C THR A 191 -10.71 37.50 -2.65
N ARG A 192 -11.71 38.38 -2.43
CA ARG A 192 -11.56 39.68 -1.77
C ARG A 192 -11.76 39.62 -0.25
N SER A 193 -12.13 38.46 0.29
CA SER A 193 -12.20 38.18 1.72
C SER A 193 -10.96 37.42 2.19
N ASP A 194 -10.61 37.54 3.46
CA ASP A 194 -9.54 36.76 4.08
C ASP A 194 -9.98 35.33 4.37
N ALA A 195 -11.24 35.12 4.76
CA ALA A 195 -11.84 33.78 4.81
C ALA A 195 -13.31 33.78 4.40
N VAL A 196 -13.74 32.62 3.89
CA VAL A 196 -15.13 32.30 3.59
C VAL A 196 -15.53 31.04 4.36
N SER A 197 -16.67 31.11 5.05
CA SER A 197 -17.28 29.97 5.73
C SER A 197 -18.63 29.63 5.11
N ILE A 198 -18.82 28.37 4.74
CA ILE A 198 -20.10 27.81 4.31
C ILE A 198 -20.56 26.83 5.38
N ILE A 199 -21.64 27.16 6.08
CA ILE A 199 -22.11 26.41 7.25
C ILE A 199 -23.57 26.04 7.06
N ALA A 200 -23.87 24.82 6.65
CA ALA A 200 -25.22 24.40 6.30
C ALA A 200 -25.47 22.93 6.64
N ARG A 201 -26.74 22.49 6.63
CA ARG A 201 -27.00 21.06 6.80
C ARG A 201 -26.54 20.27 5.57
N ALA A 202 -26.79 20.81 4.38
CA ALA A 202 -26.28 20.28 3.11
C ALA A 202 -25.72 21.40 2.23
N THR A 203 -24.69 21.11 1.44
CA THR A 203 -24.09 22.06 0.49
C THR A 203 -23.95 21.43 -0.91
N GLU A 204 -24.41 22.13 -1.93
CA GLU A 204 -24.24 21.74 -3.33
C GLU A 204 -23.36 22.77 -4.04
N VAL A 205 -22.29 22.32 -4.70
CA VAL A 205 -21.33 23.19 -5.40
C VAL A 205 -21.27 22.79 -6.86
N ASN A 206 -22.12 23.39 -7.68
CA ASN A 206 -22.23 23.11 -9.12
C ASN A 206 -21.41 24.06 -9.99
N ALA A 207 -20.86 25.13 -9.39
CA ALA A 207 -20.00 26.13 -10.02
C ALA A 207 -18.74 26.38 -9.16
N ALA A 208 -17.81 27.19 -9.66
CA ALA A 208 -16.55 27.46 -8.95
C ALA A 208 -16.79 28.28 -7.67
N LEU A 209 -16.17 27.84 -6.56
CA LEU A 209 -16.10 28.57 -5.31
C LEU A 209 -14.65 29.03 -5.11
N HIS A 210 -14.42 30.34 -5.14
CA HIS A 210 -13.11 30.94 -4.92
C HIS A 210 -13.02 31.58 -3.53
N ALA A 211 -11.93 31.34 -2.79
CA ALA A 211 -11.68 31.95 -1.49
C ALA A 211 -10.17 32.14 -1.24
N LYS A 212 -9.79 32.87 -0.19
CA LYS A 212 -8.42 32.76 0.36
C LYS A 212 -8.37 31.56 1.32
N ASP A 213 -9.03 31.64 2.47
CA ASP A 213 -9.24 30.48 3.34
C ASP A 213 -10.69 30.02 3.27
N LEU A 214 -10.93 28.74 2.98
CA LEU A 214 -12.26 28.16 2.87
C LEU A 214 -12.51 27.17 4.00
N THR A 215 -13.61 27.39 4.74
CA THR A 215 -14.16 26.42 5.69
C THR A 215 -15.55 26.00 5.25
N VAL A 216 -15.79 24.69 5.14
CA VAL A 216 -17.11 24.12 4.88
C VAL A 216 -17.51 23.22 6.05
N THR A 217 -18.64 23.52 6.69
CA THR A 217 -19.21 22.69 7.75
C THR A 217 -20.58 22.21 7.33
N ALA A 218 -20.72 20.89 7.22
CA ALA A 218 -21.93 20.21 6.77
C ALA A 218 -22.52 19.30 7.85
N GLY A 219 -23.83 19.08 7.78
CA GLY A 219 -24.62 18.33 8.75
C GLY A 219 -25.30 19.20 9.81
N ALA A 220 -26.16 18.59 10.62
CA ALA A 220 -26.78 19.25 11.76
C ALA A 220 -25.75 19.50 12.87
N ASN A 221 -25.47 20.78 13.15
CA ASN A 221 -24.33 21.18 13.96
C ASN A 221 -24.59 22.44 14.77
N ARG A 222 -23.91 22.52 15.92
CA ARG A 222 -23.64 23.75 16.63
C ARG A 222 -22.19 24.14 16.40
N ILE A 223 -21.98 25.35 15.89
CA ILE A 223 -20.66 25.92 15.60
C ILE A 223 -20.47 27.12 16.51
N THR A 224 -19.56 27.04 17.47
CA THR A 224 -19.27 28.18 18.37
C THR A 224 -18.51 29.28 17.64
N ALA A 225 -18.49 30.49 18.19
CA ALA A 225 -17.79 31.63 17.58
C ALA A 225 -16.28 31.43 17.38
N ASP A 226 -15.65 30.53 18.12
CA ASP A 226 -14.25 30.12 17.95
C ASP A 226 -14.06 28.96 16.95
N GLY A 227 -15.14 28.51 16.29
CA GLY A 227 -15.12 27.52 15.23
C GLY A 227 -15.20 26.05 15.69
N ARG A 228 -15.43 25.76 16.98
CA ARG A 228 -15.64 24.37 17.42
C ARG A 228 -16.98 23.85 16.92
N VAL A 229 -16.99 22.63 16.41
CA VAL A 229 -18.17 21.96 15.85
C VAL A 229 -18.62 20.84 16.78
N SER A 230 -19.90 20.80 17.11
CA SER A 230 -20.54 19.69 17.81
C SER A 230 -21.85 19.32 17.12
N ALA A 231 -22.09 18.03 16.90
CA ALA A 231 -23.30 17.55 16.23
C ALA A 231 -24.58 17.92 17.02
N LEU A 232 -25.63 18.27 16.28
CA LEU A 232 -26.99 18.45 16.77
C LEU A 232 -27.92 17.39 16.15
N LYS A 233 -29.15 17.34 16.64
CA LYS A 233 -30.22 16.62 15.96
C LYS A 233 -30.73 17.45 14.79
N GLY A 234 -30.72 16.88 13.58
CA GLY A 234 -31.31 17.52 12.39
C GLY A 234 -32.84 17.50 12.40
N GLU A 235 -33.43 18.43 11.65
CA GLU A 235 -34.86 18.56 11.39
C GLU A 235 -35.20 18.17 9.95
N GLY A 236 -36.34 17.53 9.75
CA GLY A 236 -36.78 17.03 8.43
C GLY A 236 -36.01 15.80 7.94
N ASP A 237 -36.17 15.47 6.66
CA ASP A 237 -35.53 14.31 6.04
C ASP A 237 -34.00 14.41 6.06
N VAL A 238 -33.32 13.29 6.20
CA VAL A 238 -31.85 13.23 6.15
C VAL A 238 -31.37 13.53 4.72
N PRO A 239 -30.42 14.47 4.51
CA PRO A 239 -29.88 14.74 3.18
C PRO A 239 -29.28 13.49 2.54
N LYS A 240 -29.36 13.37 1.22
CA LYS A 240 -28.72 12.28 0.47
C LYS A 240 -27.18 12.37 0.55
N VAL A 241 -26.66 13.60 0.49
CA VAL A 241 -25.23 13.93 0.54
C VAL A 241 -25.09 15.23 1.34
N ALA A 242 -24.06 15.31 2.19
CA ALA A 242 -23.79 16.47 3.04
C ALA A 242 -23.09 17.58 2.25
N VAL A 243 -22.15 17.21 1.39
CA VAL A 243 -21.54 18.11 0.41
C VAL A 243 -21.42 17.37 -0.91
N ASP A 244 -22.03 17.92 -1.96
CA ASP A 244 -21.92 17.38 -3.31
C ASP A 244 -21.39 18.46 -4.24
N THR A 245 -20.29 18.19 -4.94
CA THR A 245 -19.80 19.11 -5.96
C THR A 245 -20.01 18.50 -7.34
N GLY A 246 -20.75 19.19 -8.21
CA GLY A 246 -21.00 18.73 -9.58
C GLY A 246 -19.72 18.70 -10.44
N ALA A 247 -19.82 18.07 -11.61
CA ALA A 247 -18.67 17.93 -12.53
C ALA A 247 -18.08 19.26 -13.02
N LEU A 248 -18.89 20.33 -13.04
CA LEU A 248 -18.48 21.70 -13.39
C LEU A 248 -18.07 22.54 -12.15
N GLY A 249 -18.29 21.99 -10.95
CA GLY A 249 -17.96 22.63 -9.68
C GLY A 249 -16.53 22.38 -9.23
N GLY A 250 -16.08 23.19 -8.28
CA GLY A 250 -14.78 23.01 -7.64
C GLY A 250 -14.52 24.07 -6.57
N MET A 251 -13.64 23.75 -5.63
CA MET A 251 -13.23 24.67 -4.57
C MET A 251 -11.78 25.11 -4.81
N TYR A 252 -11.56 26.42 -4.85
CA TYR A 252 -10.29 27.04 -5.20
C TYR A 252 -9.89 28.03 -4.11
N ALA A 253 -8.91 27.67 -3.30
CA ALA A 253 -8.48 28.47 -2.16
C ALA A 253 -6.96 28.44 -1.95
N ARG A 254 -6.47 29.19 -0.96
CA ARG A 254 -5.15 28.98 -0.34
C ARG A 254 -5.18 27.74 0.54
N ARG A 255 -6.19 27.64 1.42
CA ARG A 255 -6.43 26.52 2.33
C ARG A 255 -7.89 26.08 2.27
N ILE A 256 -8.14 24.79 2.40
CA ILE A 256 -9.48 24.20 2.42
C ILE A 256 -9.64 23.32 3.65
N HIS A 257 -10.65 23.58 4.46
CA HIS A 257 -11.06 22.75 5.58
C HIS A 257 -12.53 22.36 5.42
N LEU A 258 -12.81 21.07 5.45
CA LEU A 258 -14.17 20.54 5.38
C LEU A 258 -14.43 19.62 6.55
N THR A 259 -15.56 19.84 7.24
CA THR A 259 -16.06 18.97 8.31
C THR A 259 -17.51 18.60 8.02
N SER A 260 -17.80 17.31 7.92
CA SER A 260 -19.15 16.76 7.81
C SER A 260 -19.43 15.84 8.99
N THR A 261 -20.42 16.17 9.81
CA THR A 261 -20.64 15.49 11.10
C THR A 261 -21.78 14.49 11.09
N GLU A 262 -22.72 14.58 10.15
CA GLU A 262 -23.92 13.76 10.11
C GLU A 262 -23.57 12.33 9.68
N SER A 263 -23.69 11.39 10.63
CA SER A 263 -23.35 9.98 10.42
C SER A 263 -24.25 9.36 9.34
N GLY A 264 -23.68 8.54 8.46
CA GLY A 264 -24.40 7.89 7.37
C GLY A 264 -24.64 8.76 6.14
N VAL A 265 -24.34 10.07 6.21
CA VAL A 265 -24.45 10.98 5.07
C VAL A 265 -23.09 11.14 4.38
N GLY A 266 -23.03 10.91 3.07
CA GLY A 266 -21.80 10.96 2.30
C GLY A 266 -21.33 12.39 1.97
N VAL A 267 -20.07 12.51 1.56
CA VAL A 267 -19.46 13.71 0.98
C VAL A 267 -18.88 13.31 -0.36
N ASN A 268 -19.24 14.03 -1.43
CA ASN A 268 -18.78 13.82 -2.79
C ASN A 268 -18.12 15.10 -3.32
N LEU A 269 -16.80 15.05 -3.49
CA LEU A 269 -15.98 16.18 -3.89
C LEU A 269 -15.34 15.91 -5.25
N GLY A 270 -15.43 16.89 -6.13
CA GLY A 270 -14.86 16.95 -7.45
C GLY A 270 -13.45 17.47 -7.33
N ASN A 271 -13.22 18.71 -7.77
CA ASN A 271 -11.90 19.31 -7.78
C ASN A 271 -11.65 20.23 -6.59
N LEU A 272 -10.56 19.99 -5.86
CA LEU A 272 -10.10 20.80 -4.74
C LEU A 272 -8.70 21.35 -5.00
N TYR A 273 -8.52 22.66 -4.98
CA TYR A 273 -7.24 23.32 -5.23
C TYR A 273 -6.87 24.26 -4.09
N ALA A 274 -5.83 23.92 -3.33
CA ALA A 274 -5.23 24.71 -2.26
C ALA A 274 -3.84 25.21 -2.70
N ARG A 275 -3.77 26.40 -3.29
CA ARG A 275 -2.55 26.89 -3.96
C ARG A 275 -1.44 27.34 -3.01
N ASP A 276 -1.74 27.55 -1.74
CA ASP A 276 -0.85 28.17 -0.76
C ASP A 276 -1.08 27.61 0.65
N GLY A 277 -1.28 26.30 0.74
CA GLY A 277 -1.60 25.64 2.01
C GLY A 277 -2.19 24.25 1.88
N ASP A 278 -2.89 23.83 2.94
CA ASP A 278 -3.34 22.46 3.14
C ASP A 278 -4.80 22.23 2.70
N ILE A 279 -5.13 20.97 2.41
CA ILE A 279 -6.50 20.47 2.31
C ILE A 279 -6.74 19.52 3.49
N THR A 280 -7.74 19.79 4.31
CA THR A 280 -8.17 18.90 5.41
C THR A 280 -9.64 18.55 5.26
N LEU A 281 -9.94 17.26 5.17
CA LEU A 281 -11.30 16.73 4.99
C LEU A 281 -11.58 15.76 6.13
N ASP A 282 -12.66 15.99 6.87
CA ASP A 282 -13.13 15.13 7.95
C ASP A 282 -14.63 14.85 7.78
N ALA A 283 -14.98 13.61 7.45
CA ALA A 283 -16.35 13.18 7.26
C ALA A 283 -16.71 12.04 8.22
N SER A 284 -17.80 12.19 8.96
CA SER A 284 -18.41 11.09 9.73
C SER A 284 -18.95 9.97 8.85
N GLY A 285 -19.26 10.25 7.58
CA GLY A 285 -19.76 9.30 6.59
C GLY A 285 -18.73 8.88 5.55
N ARG A 286 -19.20 8.42 4.38
CA ARG A 286 -18.33 8.09 3.24
C ARG A 286 -17.81 9.38 2.60
N LEU A 287 -16.52 9.44 2.29
CA LEU A 287 -15.86 10.53 1.59
C LEU A 287 -15.40 10.07 0.21
N THR A 288 -15.85 10.72 -0.84
CA THR A 288 -15.37 10.53 -2.22
C THR A 288 -14.69 11.82 -2.68
N VAL A 289 -13.49 11.73 -3.25
CA VAL A 289 -12.76 12.89 -3.81
C VAL A 289 -12.21 12.52 -5.19
N ASN A 290 -12.39 13.39 -6.19
CA ASN A 290 -11.93 13.14 -7.56
C ASN A 290 -10.60 13.82 -7.91
N ASN A 291 -10.33 15.05 -7.46
CA ASN A 291 -9.01 15.64 -7.63
C ASN A 291 -8.68 16.50 -6.43
N SER A 292 -7.43 16.44 -5.98
CA SER A 292 -6.93 17.39 -4.98
C SER A 292 -5.51 17.84 -5.30
N LEU A 293 -5.25 19.14 -5.18
CA LEU A 293 -3.91 19.71 -5.35
C LEU A 293 -3.65 20.72 -4.23
N ALA A 294 -2.71 20.39 -3.36
CA ALA A 294 -2.25 21.24 -2.27
C ALA A 294 -0.74 21.49 -2.38
N THR A 295 -0.30 22.74 -2.17
CA THR A 295 1.13 23.02 -1.95
C THR A 295 1.60 22.59 -0.56
N GLY A 296 0.67 22.52 0.39
CA GLY A 296 0.87 21.92 1.71
C GLY A 296 0.46 20.44 1.76
N ALA A 297 -0.02 20.00 2.92
CA ALA A 297 -0.48 18.65 3.16
C ALA A 297 -1.92 18.41 2.65
N VAL A 298 -2.24 17.16 2.34
CA VAL A 298 -3.61 16.68 2.12
C VAL A 298 -3.93 15.66 3.22
N THR A 299 -4.97 15.91 4.00
CA THR A 299 -5.49 14.97 5.01
C THR A 299 -6.94 14.66 4.72
N ALA A 300 -7.28 13.38 4.61
CA ALA A 300 -8.66 12.93 4.39
C ALA A 300 -9.06 11.85 5.41
N LYS A 301 -10.20 12.04 6.06
CA LYS A 301 -10.76 11.12 7.05
C LYS A 301 -12.22 10.82 6.76
N GLY A 302 -12.59 9.54 6.88
CA GLY A 302 -13.95 9.07 6.58
C GLY A 302 -14.31 7.76 7.30
N GLN A 303 -15.61 7.44 7.32
CA GLN A 303 -16.05 6.07 7.62
C GLN A 303 -15.63 5.10 6.51
N GLY A 304 -15.64 5.56 5.27
CA GLY A 304 -15.06 4.94 4.07
C GLY A 304 -14.50 6.05 3.20
N VAL A 305 -13.36 5.83 2.54
CA VAL A 305 -12.76 6.84 1.66
C VAL A 305 -12.56 6.28 0.26
N THR A 306 -13.02 7.01 -0.75
CA THR A 306 -12.78 6.72 -2.15
C THR A 306 -12.05 7.90 -2.78
N LEU A 307 -10.89 7.62 -3.36
CA LEU A 307 -10.10 8.59 -4.09
C LEU A 307 -10.04 8.12 -5.55
N THR A 308 -10.51 8.97 -6.45
CA THR A 308 -10.38 8.78 -7.90
C THR A 308 -9.51 9.89 -8.45
N GLY A 309 -8.96 9.74 -9.66
CA GLY A 309 -8.21 10.84 -10.30
C GLY A 309 -6.91 11.23 -9.58
N ASP A 310 -6.51 12.49 -9.68
CA ASP A 310 -5.18 12.94 -9.26
C ASP A 310 -5.20 13.68 -7.92
N HIS A 311 -4.37 13.20 -6.99
CA HIS A 311 -4.18 13.77 -5.67
C HIS A 311 -2.71 14.12 -5.46
N LYS A 312 -2.42 15.42 -5.28
CA LYS A 312 -1.05 15.91 -5.07
C LYS A 312 -0.93 16.78 -3.82
N ALA A 313 0.09 16.49 -3.02
CA ALA A 313 0.49 17.26 -1.85
C ALA A 313 1.97 17.65 -1.92
N GLY A 314 2.29 18.94 -1.78
CA GLY A 314 3.67 19.40 -1.54
C GLY A 314 4.18 19.08 -0.11
N GLY A 315 3.25 18.72 0.78
CA GLY A 315 3.51 18.15 2.09
C GLY A 315 3.24 16.65 2.12
N ASN A 316 2.78 16.16 3.29
CA ASN A 316 2.35 14.77 3.44
C ASN A 316 0.96 14.57 2.81
N LEU A 317 0.70 13.38 2.29
CA LEU A 317 -0.64 12.94 1.90
C LEU A 317 -1.07 11.80 2.85
N SER A 318 -2.07 12.07 3.68
CA SER A 318 -2.54 11.15 4.72
C SER A 318 -4.03 10.85 4.57
N VAL A 319 -4.38 9.58 4.41
CA VAL A 319 -5.77 9.11 4.28
C VAL A 319 -6.07 8.10 5.37
N SER A 320 -7.12 8.33 6.14
CA SER A 320 -7.58 7.43 7.19
C SER A 320 -9.05 7.06 6.99
N SER A 321 -9.35 5.77 7.06
CA SER A 321 -10.70 5.24 6.98
C SER A 321 -10.99 4.30 8.15
N ARG A 322 -12.19 4.38 8.73
CA ARG A 322 -12.64 3.39 9.72
C ARG A 322 -13.03 2.05 9.08
N SER A 323 -13.40 2.07 7.80
CA SER A 323 -13.70 0.89 6.98
C SER A 323 -12.66 0.80 5.86
N ASP A 324 -13.07 1.00 4.61
CA ASP A 324 -12.20 0.76 3.45
C ASP A 324 -11.65 2.07 2.87
N ILE A 325 -10.49 1.96 2.22
CA ILE A 325 -9.95 2.94 1.28
C ILE A 325 -9.97 2.30 -0.12
N VAL A 326 -10.62 2.96 -1.07
CA VAL A 326 -10.62 2.56 -2.48
C VAL A 326 -9.91 3.62 -3.30
N LEU A 327 -8.87 3.22 -4.00
CA LEU A 327 -8.12 4.05 -4.94
C LEU A 327 -8.35 3.47 -6.34
N SER A 328 -8.81 4.29 -7.29
CA SER A 328 -9.10 3.82 -8.65
C SER A 328 -8.82 4.84 -9.74
N ASN A 329 -8.07 4.40 -10.77
CA ASN A 329 -7.79 5.13 -12.01
C ASN A 329 -7.16 6.53 -11.79
N GLY A 330 -6.10 6.58 -11.01
CA GLY A 330 -5.55 7.84 -10.52
C GLY A 330 -4.09 7.80 -10.09
N THR A 331 -3.67 8.93 -9.53
CA THR A 331 -2.34 9.08 -8.93
C THR A 331 -2.44 9.71 -7.55
N LEU A 332 -1.67 9.19 -6.59
CA LEU A 332 -1.45 9.81 -5.29
C LEU A 332 0.03 10.19 -5.20
N ASN A 333 0.30 11.50 -5.19
CA ASN A 333 1.65 12.04 -5.20
C ASN A 333 1.88 12.93 -3.96
N SER A 334 2.91 12.60 -3.19
CA SER A 334 3.38 13.43 -2.08
C SER A 334 4.86 13.77 -2.26
N ASP A 335 5.21 15.05 -2.11
CA ASP A 335 6.62 15.47 -2.08
C ASP A 335 7.33 15.01 -0.78
N LYS A 336 6.58 14.52 0.22
CA LYS A 336 7.08 13.95 1.48
C LYS A 336 6.58 12.51 1.67
N ASN A 337 5.75 12.27 2.69
CA ASN A 337 5.27 10.93 3.04
C ASN A 337 3.84 10.71 2.54
N LEU A 338 3.56 9.49 2.08
CA LEU A 338 2.22 9.02 1.75
C LEU A 338 1.81 7.95 2.77
N SER A 339 0.71 8.18 3.48
CA SER A 339 0.21 7.26 4.51
C SER A 339 -1.27 6.94 4.31
N LEU A 340 -1.60 5.66 4.16
CA LEU A 340 -2.97 5.16 4.05
C LEU A 340 -3.24 4.17 5.17
N THR A 341 -4.28 4.45 5.98
CA THR A 341 -4.68 3.60 7.10
C THR A 341 -6.17 3.28 7.02
N ALA A 342 -6.53 2.00 6.97
CA ALA A 342 -7.91 1.54 6.88
C ALA A 342 -8.23 0.52 7.99
N GLY A 343 -9.40 0.58 8.61
CA GLY A 343 -9.86 -0.47 9.52
C GLY A 343 -10.22 -1.78 8.80
N GLY A 344 -10.60 -1.68 7.53
CA GLY A 344 -10.98 -2.78 6.63
C GLY A 344 -9.93 -3.02 5.56
N ARG A 345 -10.25 -2.68 4.31
CA ARG A 345 -9.39 -2.94 3.13
C ARG A 345 -8.82 -1.66 2.52
N ILE A 346 -7.57 -1.71 2.05
CA ILE A 346 -7.04 -0.79 1.04
C ILE A 346 -7.06 -1.52 -0.32
N THR A 347 -7.77 -0.95 -1.29
CA THR A 347 -7.85 -1.47 -2.66
C THR A 347 -7.21 -0.48 -3.62
N GLN A 348 -6.23 -0.94 -4.41
CA GLN A 348 -5.57 -0.16 -5.46
C GLN A 348 -5.90 -0.76 -6.82
N GLN A 349 -6.61 0.02 -7.66
CA GLN A 349 -7.08 -0.40 -8.99
C GLN A 349 -6.57 0.56 -10.06
N ASN A 350 -5.58 0.13 -10.85
CA ASN A 350 -4.93 0.99 -11.84
C ASN A 350 -4.44 2.31 -11.23
N GLU A 351 -3.70 2.21 -10.13
CA GLU A 351 -3.29 3.34 -9.29
C GLU A 351 -1.79 3.52 -9.21
N LYS A 352 -1.33 4.78 -9.21
CA LYS A 352 0.08 5.09 -9.00
C LYS A 352 0.30 5.91 -7.73
N LEU A 353 0.90 5.29 -6.72
CA LEU A 353 1.32 5.95 -5.49
C LEU A 353 2.80 6.35 -5.62
N THR A 354 3.11 7.62 -5.36
CA THR A 354 4.48 8.15 -5.39
C THR A 354 4.73 9.03 -4.18
N ALA A 355 5.81 8.76 -3.43
CA ALA A 355 6.26 9.57 -2.30
C ALA A 355 7.71 10.01 -2.46
N GLY A 356 7.98 11.30 -2.22
CA GLY A 356 9.33 11.87 -2.17
C GLY A 356 10.16 11.39 -0.97
N ARG A 357 9.54 10.69 -0.01
CA ARG A 357 10.19 10.01 1.11
C ARG A 357 9.63 8.61 1.27
N ASP A 358 8.69 8.42 2.19
CA ASP A 358 8.24 7.10 2.64
C ASP A 358 6.77 6.84 2.26
N VAL A 359 6.43 5.58 1.97
CA VAL A 359 5.05 5.09 1.84
C VAL A 359 4.72 4.17 3.01
N THR A 360 3.57 4.37 3.65
CA THR A 360 3.04 3.46 4.67
C THR A 360 1.61 3.08 4.38
N LEU A 361 1.35 1.78 4.24
CA LEU A 361 0.01 1.22 4.09
C LEU A 361 -0.30 0.32 5.29
N ALA A 362 -1.43 0.55 5.97
CA ALA A 362 -1.86 -0.25 7.11
C ALA A 362 -3.36 -0.58 7.01
N ALA A 363 -3.72 -1.87 6.99
CA ALA A 363 -5.11 -2.29 6.94
C ALA A 363 -5.34 -3.71 7.48
N LYS A 364 -6.60 -4.16 7.55
CA LYS A 364 -6.87 -5.60 7.69
C LYS A 364 -6.45 -6.33 6.41
N ASN A 365 -6.87 -5.81 5.26
CA ASN A 365 -6.52 -6.37 3.95
C ASN A 365 -5.94 -5.30 3.03
N ILE A 366 -4.94 -5.65 2.24
CA ILE A 366 -4.38 -4.76 1.20
C ILE A 366 -4.34 -5.53 -0.11
N THR A 367 -4.90 -4.96 -1.17
CA THR A 367 -4.93 -5.57 -2.51
C THR A 367 -4.48 -4.58 -3.56
N GLN A 368 -3.46 -4.97 -4.32
CA GLN A 368 -2.86 -4.18 -5.39
C GLN A 368 -2.92 -4.97 -6.70
N ASP A 369 -3.63 -4.42 -7.71
CA ASP A 369 -3.79 -5.07 -9.01
C ASP A 369 -2.53 -5.00 -9.89
N THR A 370 -2.57 -5.64 -11.05
CA THR A 370 -1.44 -5.72 -11.99
C THR A 370 -1.04 -4.38 -12.60
N ALA A 371 -1.99 -3.45 -12.75
CA ALA A 371 -1.75 -2.13 -13.34
C ALA A 371 -1.18 -1.12 -12.32
N SER A 372 -1.33 -1.40 -11.02
CA SER A 372 -0.93 -0.49 -9.95
C SER A 372 0.58 -0.47 -9.68
N GLN A 373 1.07 0.69 -9.25
CA GLN A 373 2.46 0.93 -8.88
C GLN A 373 2.57 1.70 -7.55
N ILE A 374 3.56 1.33 -6.73
CA ILE A 374 3.94 2.07 -5.51
C ILE A 374 5.42 2.42 -5.59
N ASN A 375 5.75 3.71 -5.49
CA ASN A 375 7.12 4.20 -5.54
C ASN A 375 7.41 5.10 -4.35
N ALA A 376 8.52 4.86 -3.66
CA ALA A 376 9.02 5.72 -2.59
C ALA A 376 10.50 6.01 -2.81
N ALA A 377 10.92 7.25 -2.59
CA ALA A 377 12.33 7.61 -2.68
C ALA A 377 13.18 6.96 -1.57
N ARG A 378 12.55 6.59 -0.45
CA ARG A 378 13.17 5.95 0.70
C ARG A 378 12.49 4.62 1.00
N ASP A 379 11.63 4.57 2.01
CA ASP A 379 11.16 3.32 2.58
C ASP A 379 9.69 3.04 2.23
N ILE A 380 9.34 1.78 2.02
CA ILE A 380 7.95 1.31 1.86
C ILE A 380 7.64 0.31 2.96
N VAL A 381 6.56 0.56 3.71
CA VAL A 381 6.06 -0.33 4.74
C VAL A 381 4.60 -0.67 4.43
N THR A 382 4.31 -1.95 4.22
CA THR A 382 2.94 -2.44 4.00
C THR A 382 2.58 -3.48 5.06
N VAL A 383 1.63 -3.16 5.94
CA VAL A 383 1.20 -4.02 7.04
C VAL A 383 -0.27 -4.36 6.85
N ALA A 384 -0.56 -5.62 6.54
CA ALA A 384 -1.92 -6.16 6.60
C ALA A 384 -2.06 -7.04 7.84
N SER A 385 -3.10 -6.90 8.64
CA SER A 385 -3.29 -7.83 9.77
C SER A 385 -3.75 -9.23 9.31
N ASP A 386 -4.34 -9.32 8.12
CA ASP A 386 -4.90 -10.55 7.55
C ASP A 386 -4.24 -10.88 6.21
N THR A 387 -4.69 -10.29 5.10
CA THR A 387 -4.20 -10.61 3.75
C THR A 387 -3.54 -9.42 3.06
N LEU A 388 -2.34 -9.61 2.50
CA LEU A 388 -1.68 -8.70 1.58
C LEU A 388 -1.47 -9.40 0.23
N THR A 389 -2.04 -8.84 -0.83
CA THR A 389 -1.89 -9.36 -2.21
C THR A 389 -1.35 -8.25 -3.10
N THR A 390 -0.23 -8.51 -3.79
CA THR A 390 0.33 -7.53 -4.73
C THR A 390 0.69 -8.16 -6.07
N GLN A 391 0.08 -7.65 -7.13
CA GLN A 391 0.19 -8.20 -8.48
C GLN A 391 0.93 -7.28 -9.46
N GLY A 392 1.03 -5.97 -9.17
CA GLY A 392 1.81 -5.01 -9.95
C GLY A 392 3.18 -4.74 -9.32
N GLN A 393 3.63 -3.49 -9.29
CA GLN A 393 5.02 -3.17 -8.91
C GLN A 393 5.14 -2.29 -7.66
N ILE A 394 6.00 -2.68 -6.72
CA ILE A 394 6.39 -1.88 -5.55
C ILE A 394 7.90 -1.64 -5.60
N THR A 395 8.32 -0.38 -5.61
CA THR A 395 9.73 0.01 -5.69
C THR A 395 10.11 0.97 -4.56
N ALA A 396 10.94 0.48 -3.62
CA ALA A 396 11.52 1.28 -2.55
C ALA A 396 12.94 1.73 -2.90
N GLY A 397 13.21 3.03 -2.81
CA GLY A 397 14.53 3.61 -3.02
C GLY A 397 15.57 3.22 -1.95
N GLN A 398 15.12 2.68 -0.82
CA GLN A 398 15.93 2.09 0.24
C GLN A 398 15.36 0.73 0.68
N ASN A 399 14.47 0.70 1.68
CA ASN A 399 14.00 -0.53 2.29
C ASN A 399 12.52 -0.80 1.97
N LEU A 400 12.19 -2.06 1.77
CA LEU A 400 10.82 -2.56 1.63
C LEU A 400 10.54 -3.54 2.76
N THR A 401 9.47 -3.29 3.51
CA THR A 401 8.96 -4.22 4.52
C THR A 401 7.50 -4.54 4.24
N ALA A 402 7.17 -5.83 4.13
CA ALA A 402 5.81 -6.28 3.98
C ALA A 402 5.47 -7.35 5.03
N SER A 403 4.36 -7.17 5.74
CA SER A 403 3.90 -8.17 6.71
C SER A 403 2.40 -8.46 6.62
N ALA A 404 2.05 -9.74 6.80
CA ALA A 404 0.66 -10.21 6.78
C ALA A 404 0.47 -11.57 7.46
N THR A 405 -0.78 -11.96 7.78
CA THR A 405 -1.05 -13.39 8.08
C THR A 405 -0.86 -14.23 6.81
N THR A 406 -1.40 -13.75 5.69
CA THR A 406 -1.18 -14.33 4.34
C THR A 406 -0.64 -13.26 3.40
N LEU A 407 0.56 -13.49 2.87
CA LEU A 407 1.21 -12.63 1.89
C LEU A 407 1.29 -13.35 0.54
N THR A 408 0.57 -12.86 -0.46
CA THR A 408 0.64 -13.34 -1.84
C THR A 408 1.33 -12.31 -2.72
N GLN A 409 2.46 -12.71 -3.30
CA GLN A 409 3.33 -11.91 -4.13
C GLN A 409 3.35 -12.47 -5.55
N ASP A 410 2.59 -11.85 -6.45
CA ASP A 410 2.48 -12.24 -7.86
C ASP A 410 3.13 -11.24 -8.80
N GLY A 411 3.38 -10.02 -8.32
CA GLY A 411 3.99 -8.93 -9.05
C GLY A 411 5.50 -8.79 -8.83
N ILE A 412 5.96 -7.55 -8.70
CA ILE A 412 7.38 -7.19 -8.55
C ILE A 412 7.57 -6.38 -7.28
N LEU A 413 8.43 -6.86 -6.38
CA LEU A 413 8.92 -6.14 -5.21
C LEU A 413 10.40 -5.82 -5.37
N LEU A 414 10.74 -4.53 -5.43
CA LEU A 414 12.12 -4.06 -5.55
C LEU A 414 12.49 -3.18 -4.35
N ALA A 415 13.62 -3.47 -3.72
CA ALA A 415 14.26 -2.60 -2.75
C ALA A 415 15.71 -2.36 -3.15
N LYS A 416 16.15 -1.09 -3.12
CA LYS A 416 17.55 -0.78 -3.43
C LYS A 416 18.53 -1.29 -2.36
N SER A 417 18.08 -1.35 -1.11
CA SER A 417 18.88 -1.79 0.04
C SER A 417 18.37 -3.12 0.57
N HIS A 418 17.28 -3.14 1.32
CA HIS A 418 16.79 -4.33 2.00
C HIS A 418 15.33 -4.62 1.65
N ALA A 419 15.02 -5.88 1.31
CA ALA A 419 13.64 -6.37 1.24
C ALA A 419 13.41 -7.37 2.40
N GLY A 420 12.39 -7.09 3.22
CA GLY A 420 11.98 -7.93 4.34
C GLY A 420 10.51 -8.33 4.20
N LEU A 421 10.24 -9.62 4.11
CA LEU A 421 8.86 -10.15 4.07
C LEU A 421 8.63 -11.04 5.29
N ASP A 422 7.56 -10.78 6.04
CA ASP A 422 7.20 -11.54 7.25
C ASP A 422 5.72 -11.95 7.20
N ALA A 423 5.44 -13.26 7.14
CA ALA A 423 4.06 -13.71 7.08
C ALA A 423 3.78 -15.08 7.68
N GLY A 424 2.56 -15.34 8.15
CA GLY A 424 2.16 -16.71 8.51
C GLY A 424 2.33 -17.66 7.31
N THR A 425 1.70 -17.31 6.19
CA THR A 425 1.87 -17.96 4.88
C THR A 425 2.40 -16.95 3.86
N LEU A 426 3.55 -17.26 3.25
CA LEU A 426 4.15 -16.48 2.18
C LEU A 426 4.11 -17.27 0.87
N ASN A 427 3.31 -16.81 -0.09
CA ASN A 427 3.24 -17.35 -1.45
C ASN A 427 3.89 -16.36 -2.42
N ASN A 428 4.97 -16.77 -3.08
CA ASN A 428 5.63 -15.97 -4.10
C ASN A 428 5.57 -16.67 -5.46
N SER A 429 4.80 -16.10 -6.39
CA SER A 429 4.79 -16.46 -7.80
C SER A 429 5.44 -15.40 -8.70
N GLY A 430 5.62 -14.18 -8.17
CA GLY A 430 6.29 -13.05 -8.80
C GLY A 430 7.79 -12.95 -8.50
N ALA A 431 8.30 -11.73 -8.43
CA ALA A 431 9.72 -11.44 -8.21
C ALA A 431 9.93 -10.54 -6.98
N VAL A 432 10.84 -10.94 -6.10
CA VAL A 432 11.31 -10.14 -4.97
C VAL A 432 12.81 -9.95 -5.08
N GLN A 433 13.27 -8.71 -5.06
CA GLN A 433 14.69 -8.38 -5.16
C GLN A 433 15.11 -7.26 -4.19
N GLY A 434 16.22 -7.49 -3.50
CA GLY A 434 16.90 -6.51 -2.65
C GLY A 434 18.43 -6.61 -2.77
N ALA A 435 19.18 -5.64 -2.25
CA ALA A 435 20.62 -5.84 -2.03
C ALA A 435 20.86 -6.81 -0.85
N SER A 436 19.93 -6.88 0.09
CA SER A 436 19.75 -8.00 1.01
C SER A 436 18.28 -8.43 1.04
N LEU A 437 18.02 -9.70 1.33
CA LEU A 437 16.67 -10.26 1.40
C LEU A 437 16.50 -11.08 2.68
N THR A 438 15.47 -10.78 3.47
CA THR A 438 15.08 -11.57 4.64
C THR A 438 13.63 -12.01 4.51
N LEU A 439 13.38 -13.30 4.72
CA LEU A 439 12.06 -13.90 4.69
C LEU A 439 11.78 -14.59 6.02
N GLY A 440 10.66 -14.23 6.67
CA GLY A 440 10.13 -14.88 7.85
C GLY A 440 8.76 -15.48 7.54
N SER A 441 8.57 -16.78 7.83
CA SER A 441 7.24 -17.36 7.72
C SER A 441 6.98 -18.62 8.53
N THR A 442 5.73 -19.08 8.59
CA THR A 442 5.45 -20.49 8.96
C THR A 442 5.52 -21.37 7.72
N THR A 443 4.90 -20.95 6.62
CA THR A 443 4.98 -21.65 5.33
C THR A 443 5.46 -20.69 4.25
N LEU A 444 6.46 -21.12 3.49
CA LEU A 444 6.95 -20.43 2.32
C LEU A 444 6.73 -21.31 1.09
N SER A 445 6.00 -20.80 0.11
CA SER A 445 5.88 -21.38 -1.23
C SER A 445 6.48 -20.41 -2.24
N ASN A 446 7.52 -20.83 -2.95
CA ASN A 446 8.13 -20.03 -4.00
C ASN A 446 8.07 -20.78 -5.34
N SER A 447 7.23 -20.31 -6.26
CA SER A 447 7.25 -20.68 -7.67
C SER A 447 7.87 -19.58 -8.56
N GLY A 448 8.03 -18.37 -8.02
CA GLY A 448 8.67 -17.24 -8.66
C GLY A 448 10.16 -17.10 -8.34
N SER A 449 10.61 -15.84 -8.21
CA SER A 449 12.01 -15.48 -7.94
C SER A 449 12.18 -14.73 -6.62
N LEU A 450 13.11 -15.20 -5.78
CA LEU A 450 13.56 -14.55 -4.54
C LEU A 450 15.07 -14.31 -4.64
N LEU A 451 15.47 -13.07 -4.97
CA LEU A 451 16.85 -12.76 -5.36
C LEU A 451 17.48 -11.70 -4.45
N SER A 452 18.74 -11.91 -4.09
CA SER A 452 19.52 -10.93 -3.34
C SER A 452 20.84 -10.57 -4.03
N GLY A 453 21.18 -9.29 -4.04
CA GLY A 453 22.50 -8.80 -4.48
C GLY A 453 23.64 -9.05 -3.47
N GLY A 454 23.30 -9.47 -2.25
CA GLY A 454 24.21 -9.70 -1.12
C GLY A 454 23.72 -10.90 -0.32
N PRO A 455 23.54 -10.83 1.02
CA PRO A 455 23.05 -11.97 1.78
C PRO A 455 21.55 -12.21 1.58
N LEU A 456 21.13 -13.47 1.68
CA LEU A 456 19.74 -13.89 1.70
C LEU A 456 19.50 -14.80 2.91
N THR A 457 18.50 -14.47 3.72
CA THR A 457 18.12 -15.25 4.90
C THR A 457 16.66 -15.69 4.80
N VAL A 458 16.41 -16.98 5.00
CA VAL A 458 15.06 -17.55 5.06
C VAL A 458 14.89 -18.25 6.40
N ASN A 459 13.90 -17.82 7.18
CA ASN A 459 13.47 -18.49 8.39
C ASN A 459 12.02 -18.93 8.20
N THR A 460 11.79 -20.22 8.09
CA THR A 460 10.43 -20.78 7.94
C THR A 460 10.27 -22.09 8.71
N ARG A 461 9.04 -22.61 8.83
CA ARG A 461 8.82 -24.01 9.23
C ARG A 461 8.89 -24.91 8.02
N ASP A 462 8.02 -24.67 7.04
CA ASP A 462 8.05 -25.41 5.77
C ASP A 462 8.43 -24.49 4.60
N PHE A 463 9.25 -25.01 3.69
CA PHE A 463 9.64 -24.35 2.45
C PHE A 463 9.39 -25.27 1.25
N THR A 464 8.48 -24.87 0.37
CA THR A 464 8.33 -25.45 -0.97
C THR A 464 8.95 -24.51 -1.99
N GLN A 465 10.00 -24.99 -2.67
CA GLN A 465 10.73 -24.26 -3.70
C GLN A 465 10.56 -24.95 -5.05
N SER A 466 9.84 -24.34 -5.99
CA SER A 466 9.74 -24.78 -7.39
C SER A 466 10.28 -23.77 -8.39
N GLY A 467 10.49 -22.51 -7.97
CA GLY A 467 11.11 -21.45 -8.77
C GLY A 467 12.62 -21.28 -8.49
N ARG A 468 13.05 -20.03 -8.28
CA ARG A 468 14.45 -19.68 -7.99
C ARG A 468 14.55 -18.88 -6.71
N THR A 469 15.43 -19.32 -5.81
CA THR A 469 15.90 -18.52 -4.67
C THR A 469 17.40 -18.48 -4.73
N GLY A 470 17.99 -17.30 -4.72
CA GLY A 470 19.44 -17.22 -4.73
C GLY A 470 20.00 -15.85 -4.50
N ALA A 471 21.30 -15.81 -4.27
CA ALA A 471 21.99 -14.60 -3.89
C ALA A 471 23.43 -14.55 -4.41
N LYS A 472 23.94 -13.34 -4.61
CA LYS A 472 25.38 -13.13 -4.90
C LYS A 472 26.26 -13.25 -3.65
N GLY A 473 25.68 -13.11 -2.46
CA GLY A 473 26.33 -13.37 -1.18
C GLY A 473 25.78 -14.63 -0.52
N LYS A 474 26.12 -14.84 0.76
CA LYS A 474 25.70 -16.03 1.51
C LYS A 474 24.17 -16.20 1.51
N VAL A 475 23.73 -17.42 1.24
CA VAL A 475 22.35 -17.88 1.43
C VAL A 475 22.29 -18.71 2.71
N ASP A 476 21.46 -18.29 3.67
CA ASP A 476 21.22 -18.99 4.93
C ASP A 476 19.73 -19.35 5.04
N ILE A 477 19.42 -20.64 4.96
CA ILE A 477 18.05 -21.16 5.00
C ILE A 477 17.89 -22.04 6.24
N THR A 478 16.97 -21.64 7.12
CA THR A 478 16.49 -22.44 8.24
C THR A 478 15.01 -22.76 8.04
N ALA A 479 14.70 -24.02 7.74
CA ALA A 479 13.35 -24.58 7.69
C ALA A 479 13.14 -25.51 8.87
N SER A 480 12.49 -25.08 9.96
CA SER A 480 12.40 -25.88 11.18
C SER A 480 11.62 -27.20 11.03
N GLY A 481 10.89 -27.39 9.93
CA GLY A 481 10.25 -28.62 9.48
C GLY A 481 10.83 -29.09 8.14
N LYS A 482 10.03 -29.01 7.06
CA LYS A 482 10.37 -29.60 5.76
C LYS A 482 10.87 -28.56 4.75
N LEU A 483 11.89 -28.91 3.98
CA LEU A 483 12.26 -28.25 2.74
C LEU A 483 12.07 -29.20 1.55
N THR A 484 11.18 -28.83 0.62
CA THR A 484 11.00 -29.53 -0.66
C THR A 484 11.45 -28.62 -1.79
N SER A 485 12.48 -29.02 -2.52
CA SER A 485 13.02 -28.22 -3.61
C SER A 485 12.95 -29.00 -4.92
N THR A 486 12.15 -28.53 -5.87
CA THR A 486 12.14 -28.95 -7.28
C THR A 486 12.73 -27.88 -8.20
N GLY A 487 12.89 -26.66 -7.69
CA GLY A 487 13.50 -25.52 -8.37
C GLY A 487 15.01 -25.39 -8.10
N SER A 488 15.48 -24.16 -7.94
CA SER A 488 16.90 -23.85 -7.68
C SER A 488 17.11 -23.04 -6.40
N LEU A 489 18.05 -23.50 -5.58
CA LEU A 489 18.62 -22.79 -4.43
C LEU A 489 20.10 -22.56 -4.71
N VAL A 490 20.51 -21.30 -4.92
CA VAL A 490 21.86 -20.97 -5.42
C VAL A 490 22.49 -19.83 -4.63
N SER A 491 23.77 -19.96 -4.33
CA SER A 491 24.61 -18.91 -3.74
C SER A 491 25.89 -18.77 -4.54
N ASP A 492 26.28 -17.56 -4.94
CA ASP A 492 27.63 -17.30 -5.49
C ASP A 492 28.71 -17.36 -4.38
N ASP A 493 28.29 -17.35 -3.11
CA ASP A 493 29.10 -17.52 -1.91
C ASP A 493 28.79 -18.89 -1.26
N ALA A 494 28.69 -18.97 0.07
CA ALA A 494 28.23 -20.18 0.75
C ALA A 494 26.70 -20.34 0.69
N LEU A 495 26.23 -21.57 0.47
CA LEU A 495 24.85 -21.99 0.71
C LEU A 495 24.81 -22.83 1.99
N VAL A 496 24.06 -22.38 2.99
CA VAL A 496 23.84 -23.08 4.26
C VAL A 496 22.36 -23.41 4.39
N LEU A 497 22.06 -24.69 4.59
CA LEU A 497 20.69 -25.20 4.65
C LEU A 497 20.51 -26.06 5.90
N LYS A 498 19.59 -25.66 6.76
CA LYS A 498 19.20 -26.39 7.97
C LYS A 498 17.72 -26.75 7.89
N ALA A 499 17.39 -28.04 8.03
CA ALA A 499 16.00 -28.48 8.12
C ALA A 499 15.81 -29.74 8.98
N GLN A 500 14.57 -30.15 9.27
CA GLN A 500 14.35 -31.54 9.72
C GLN A 500 14.44 -32.47 8.51
N ASP A 501 13.62 -32.22 7.49
CA ASP A 501 13.56 -33.05 6.30
C ASP A 501 13.87 -32.25 5.04
N VAL A 502 14.79 -32.75 4.23
CA VAL A 502 15.16 -32.17 2.94
C VAL A 502 14.81 -33.15 1.82
N THR A 503 13.89 -32.76 0.95
CA THR A 503 13.62 -33.45 -0.32
C THR A 503 14.16 -32.59 -1.45
N GLN A 504 15.24 -33.04 -2.08
CA GLN A 504 15.92 -32.31 -3.13
C GLN A 504 15.76 -32.99 -4.49
N ASN A 505 14.94 -32.39 -5.35
CA ASN A 505 14.62 -32.86 -6.70
C ASN A 505 14.98 -31.83 -7.79
N GLY A 506 15.59 -30.70 -7.40
CA GLY A 506 16.05 -29.64 -8.31
C GLY A 506 17.56 -29.41 -8.21
N VAL A 507 17.99 -28.16 -8.00
CA VAL A 507 19.40 -27.75 -7.87
C VAL A 507 19.69 -27.09 -6.53
N LEU A 508 20.71 -27.58 -5.80
CA LEU A 508 21.38 -26.86 -4.71
C LEU A 508 22.79 -26.52 -5.20
N SER A 509 23.20 -25.27 -5.12
CA SER A 509 24.53 -24.85 -5.57
C SER A 509 25.12 -23.76 -4.67
N GLY A 510 26.39 -23.92 -4.27
CA GLY A 510 27.17 -22.91 -3.56
C GLY A 510 28.54 -22.68 -4.20
N GLY A 511 28.86 -21.43 -4.54
CA GLY A 511 30.12 -21.06 -5.19
C GLY A 511 31.35 -21.08 -4.27
N LYS A 512 31.15 -20.89 -2.95
CA LYS A 512 32.25 -20.95 -1.94
C LYS A 512 32.02 -21.99 -0.85
N GLY A 513 30.99 -22.80 -0.99
CA GLY A 513 30.71 -23.91 -0.11
C GLY A 513 29.23 -24.27 -0.05
N LEU A 514 28.95 -25.53 0.27
CA LEU A 514 27.60 -26.00 0.56
C LEU A 514 27.59 -26.79 1.86
N THR A 515 26.73 -26.41 2.80
CA THR A 515 26.48 -27.16 4.02
C THR A 515 25.00 -27.49 4.13
N VAL A 516 24.69 -28.78 4.26
CA VAL A 516 23.34 -29.28 4.54
C VAL A 516 23.35 -29.93 5.92
N SER A 517 22.49 -29.47 6.82
CA SER A 517 22.27 -30.03 8.16
C SER A 517 20.82 -30.45 8.31
N ALA A 518 20.55 -31.75 8.42
CA ALA A 518 19.19 -32.26 8.49
C ALA A 518 19.03 -33.56 9.28
N GLN A 519 17.79 -33.92 9.64
CA GLN A 519 17.51 -35.28 10.10
C GLN A 519 17.46 -36.23 8.90
N THR A 520 16.77 -35.84 7.83
CA THR A 520 16.72 -36.60 6.58
C THR A 520 17.09 -35.74 5.37
N LEU A 521 17.82 -36.35 4.43
CA LEU A 521 18.08 -35.81 3.10
C LEU A 521 17.79 -36.91 2.09
N SER A 522 16.81 -36.67 1.22
CA SER A 522 16.53 -37.50 0.05
C SER A 522 16.74 -36.68 -1.21
N SER A 523 17.51 -37.20 -2.16
CA SER A 523 17.70 -36.57 -3.46
C SER A 523 17.21 -37.46 -4.59
N GLY A 524 16.48 -36.88 -5.56
CA GLY A 524 15.93 -37.61 -6.69
C GLY A 524 16.93 -37.82 -7.83
N LYS A 525 16.62 -38.74 -8.76
CA LYS A 525 17.49 -39.13 -9.90
C LYS A 525 18.07 -37.99 -10.73
N LYS A 526 17.31 -36.89 -10.89
CA LYS A 526 17.69 -35.74 -11.72
C LYS A 526 18.18 -34.55 -10.89
N SER A 527 18.28 -34.72 -9.58
CA SER A 527 18.72 -33.66 -8.70
C SER A 527 20.22 -33.41 -8.85
N VAL A 528 20.61 -32.15 -8.64
CA VAL A 528 22.01 -31.72 -8.57
C VAL A 528 22.23 -31.06 -7.22
N THR A 529 23.20 -31.56 -6.48
CA THR A 529 23.72 -30.96 -5.26
C THR A 529 25.19 -30.65 -5.49
N HIS A 530 25.52 -29.39 -5.68
CA HIS A 530 26.83 -28.96 -6.18
C HIS A 530 27.48 -27.89 -5.29
N SER A 531 28.81 -27.91 -5.24
CA SER A 531 29.63 -26.83 -4.67
C SER A 531 30.88 -26.65 -5.52
N ASP A 532 31.23 -25.42 -5.90
CA ASP A 532 32.51 -25.14 -6.56
C ASP A 532 33.69 -25.31 -5.57
N ALA A 533 33.40 -25.28 -4.27
CA ALA A 533 34.37 -25.43 -3.18
C ALA A 533 34.08 -26.70 -2.36
N ALA A 534 34.27 -26.64 -1.04
CA ALA A 534 34.02 -27.79 -0.17
C ALA A 534 32.50 -28.00 0.02
N MET A 535 32.11 -29.24 0.31
CA MET A 535 30.73 -29.58 0.65
C MET A 535 30.69 -30.43 1.92
N THR A 536 29.72 -30.14 2.79
CA THR A 536 29.44 -30.96 3.98
C THR A 536 27.95 -31.32 4.04
N LEU A 537 27.66 -32.61 4.08
CA LEU A 537 26.35 -33.16 4.40
C LEU A 537 26.43 -33.72 5.83
N ASN A 538 25.81 -33.05 6.79
CA ASN A 538 25.70 -33.50 8.18
C ASN A 538 24.25 -33.89 8.45
N VAL A 539 23.91 -35.16 8.21
CA VAL A 539 22.52 -35.59 8.14
C VAL A 539 22.35 -36.99 8.71
N THR A 540 21.39 -37.19 9.62
CA THR A 540 21.19 -38.51 10.25
C THR A 540 20.90 -39.61 9.22
N THR A 541 19.94 -39.43 8.32
CA THR A 541 19.65 -40.39 7.23
C THR A 541 19.73 -39.75 5.86
N VAL A 542 20.59 -40.28 5.00
CA VAL A 542 20.87 -39.77 3.65
C VAL A 542 20.52 -40.81 2.60
N ALA A 543 19.70 -40.43 1.62
CA ALA A 543 19.41 -41.18 0.41
C ALA A 543 19.75 -40.33 -0.81
N LEU A 544 20.73 -40.76 -1.61
CA LEU A 544 21.20 -40.04 -2.80
C LEU A 544 20.90 -40.84 -4.06
N ASP A 545 20.22 -40.23 -5.03
CA ASP A 545 19.90 -40.85 -6.34
C ASP A 545 20.44 -40.01 -7.52
N GLY A 546 20.63 -38.71 -7.31
CA GLY A 546 21.16 -37.79 -8.33
C GLY A 546 22.66 -37.54 -8.22
N GLU A 547 23.08 -36.34 -8.64
CA GLU A 547 24.46 -35.87 -8.54
C GLU A 547 24.71 -35.16 -7.21
N THR A 548 25.82 -35.49 -6.58
CA THR A 548 26.38 -34.80 -5.41
C THR A 548 27.87 -34.55 -5.67
N SER A 549 28.25 -33.31 -5.99
CA SER A 549 29.61 -32.98 -6.46
C SER A 549 30.21 -31.77 -5.76
N ALA A 550 31.48 -31.85 -5.38
CA ALA A 550 32.23 -30.74 -4.78
C ALA A 550 33.54 -30.51 -5.56
N GLY A 551 33.86 -29.25 -5.88
CA GLY A 551 35.13 -28.87 -6.50
C GLY A 551 36.33 -29.03 -5.57
N ASP A 552 36.10 -29.03 -4.26
CA ASP A 552 37.08 -29.40 -3.23
C ASP A 552 36.63 -30.69 -2.52
N THR A 553 36.77 -30.75 -1.20
CA THR A 553 36.50 -31.91 -0.36
C THR A 553 34.99 -32.06 -0.16
N LEU A 554 34.47 -33.26 -0.43
CA LEU A 554 33.11 -33.67 -0.11
C LEU A 554 33.12 -34.49 1.19
N ARG A 555 32.44 -34.00 2.22
CA ARG A 555 32.26 -34.72 3.49
C ARG A 555 30.80 -35.13 3.67
N VAL A 556 30.58 -36.41 3.95
CA VAL A 556 29.29 -36.96 4.34
C VAL A 556 29.42 -37.52 5.74
N GLN A 557 28.64 -36.97 6.67
CA GLN A 557 28.51 -37.42 8.06
C GLN A 557 27.07 -37.83 8.25
N ALA A 558 26.84 -39.12 8.50
CA ALA A 558 25.50 -39.66 8.68
C ALA A 558 25.43 -40.77 9.71
N ASP A 559 24.23 -41.12 10.14
CA ASP A 559 23.99 -42.41 10.78
C ASP A 559 23.80 -43.49 9.71
N ARG A 560 22.96 -43.19 8.71
CA ARG A 560 22.67 -44.09 7.59
C ARG A 560 22.86 -43.36 6.27
N LEU A 561 23.73 -43.89 5.41
CA LEU A 561 23.92 -43.43 4.05
C LEU A 561 23.49 -44.51 3.05
N SER A 562 22.70 -44.14 2.06
CA SER A 562 22.40 -44.97 0.90
C SER A 562 22.56 -44.16 -0.38
N THR A 563 23.32 -44.67 -1.34
CA THR A 563 23.35 -44.15 -2.71
C THR A 563 22.64 -45.16 -3.62
N ALA A 564 21.73 -44.71 -4.48
CA ALA A 564 21.13 -45.55 -5.50
C ALA A 564 22.14 -45.90 -6.61
N ALA A 565 21.79 -46.88 -7.46
CA ALA A 565 22.67 -47.35 -8.53
C ALA A 565 23.09 -46.26 -9.54
N GLY A 566 22.20 -45.29 -9.80
CA GLY A 566 22.47 -44.17 -10.70
C GLY A 566 23.21 -42.99 -10.05
N ALA A 567 23.29 -42.96 -8.72
CA ALA A 567 23.80 -41.82 -7.97
C ALA A 567 25.28 -41.57 -8.27
N GLN A 568 25.67 -40.29 -8.30
CA GLN A 568 27.04 -39.84 -8.55
C GLN A 568 27.52 -39.02 -7.36
N LEU A 569 28.54 -39.49 -6.64
CA LEU A 569 29.21 -38.75 -5.57
C LEU A 569 30.64 -38.43 -6.02
N GLN A 570 30.94 -37.16 -6.24
CA GLN A 570 32.21 -36.75 -6.84
C GLN A 570 32.90 -35.65 -6.02
N SER A 571 34.22 -35.73 -5.91
CA SER A 571 35.05 -34.70 -5.28
C SER A 571 36.26 -34.35 -6.13
N GLY A 572 36.50 -33.05 -6.30
CA GLY A 572 37.71 -32.52 -6.94
C GLY A 572 38.98 -32.64 -6.10
N LYS A 573 38.86 -33.02 -4.81
CA LYS A 573 39.98 -33.40 -3.95
C LYS A 573 39.66 -34.70 -3.20
N ASN A 574 39.17 -34.58 -1.97
CA ASN A 574 38.95 -35.71 -1.07
C ASN A 574 37.47 -36.03 -0.89
N LEU A 575 37.10 -37.32 -0.93
CA LEU A 575 35.79 -37.80 -0.50
C LEU A 575 35.91 -38.47 0.86
N SER A 576 35.22 -37.95 1.88
CA SER A 576 35.17 -38.54 3.21
C SER A 576 33.74 -38.90 3.57
N ILE A 577 33.48 -40.18 3.80
CA ILE A 577 32.19 -40.71 4.23
C ILE A 577 32.38 -41.30 5.64
N ASN A 578 31.64 -40.79 6.61
CA ASN A 578 31.55 -41.35 7.95
C ASN A 578 30.08 -41.69 8.23
N ALA A 579 29.79 -42.97 8.47
CA ALA A 579 28.44 -43.45 8.75
C ALA A 579 28.44 -44.54 9.84
N ARG A 580 27.27 -44.86 10.43
CA ARG A 580 27.10 -46.16 11.11
C ARG A 580 26.91 -47.26 10.08
N ASP A 581 25.94 -47.04 9.19
CA ASP A 581 25.62 -47.89 8.04
C ASP A 581 25.84 -47.15 6.72
N ALA A 582 26.65 -47.70 5.82
CA ALA A 582 26.84 -47.15 4.48
C ALA A 582 26.49 -48.17 3.39
N ARG A 583 25.58 -47.79 2.48
CA ARG A 583 25.22 -48.55 1.27
C ARG A 583 25.59 -47.75 0.04
N LEU A 584 26.62 -48.20 -0.67
CA LEU A 584 27.22 -47.50 -1.79
C LEU A 584 26.99 -48.27 -3.09
N ALA A 585 25.81 -48.10 -3.69
CA ALA A 585 25.46 -48.72 -4.98
C ALA A 585 25.77 -47.86 -6.21
N GLY A 586 26.02 -46.56 -6.04
CA GLY A 586 26.27 -45.63 -7.14
C GLY A 586 27.73 -45.56 -7.58
N THR A 587 28.10 -44.48 -8.24
CA THR A 587 29.50 -44.13 -8.52
C THR A 587 30.03 -43.15 -7.48
N GLN A 588 31.15 -43.47 -6.86
CA GLN A 588 31.90 -42.60 -5.95
C GLN A 588 33.27 -42.32 -6.58
N ALA A 589 33.66 -41.05 -6.67
CA ALA A 589 34.95 -40.66 -7.22
C ALA A 589 35.60 -39.53 -6.44
N ALA A 590 36.91 -39.63 -6.23
CA ALA A 590 37.73 -38.55 -5.69
C ALA A 590 39.03 -38.42 -6.48
N GLN A 591 39.47 -37.19 -6.74
CA GLN A 591 40.71 -36.95 -7.48
C GLN A 591 41.98 -37.16 -6.65
N GLN A 592 41.86 -37.25 -5.32
CA GLN A 592 42.97 -37.51 -4.40
C GLN A 592 42.67 -38.72 -3.51
N THR A 593 42.07 -38.49 -2.35
CA THR A 593 41.81 -39.53 -1.37
C THR A 593 40.33 -39.78 -1.21
N MET A 594 39.94 -41.05 -1.14
CA MET A 594 38.62 -41.46 -0.69
C MET A 594 38.75 -42.27 0.61
N VAL A 595 38.05 -41.84 1.64
CA VAL A 595 37.98 -42.54 2.93
C VAL A 595 36.51 -42.83 3.24
N VAL A 596 36.19 -44.11 3.46
CA VAL A 596 34.87 -44.57 3.89
C VAL A 596 35.01 -45.27 5.24
N ASN A 597 34.50 -44.66 6.30
CA ASN A 597 34.43 -45.23 7.63
C ASN A 597 32.97 -45.53 7.97
N ALA A 598 32.61 -46.81 8.06
CA ALA A 598 31.34 -47.23 8.62
C ALA A 598 31.58 -47.88 9.99
N SER A 599 30.92 -47.40 11.05
CA SER A 599 31.17 -47.95 12.40
C SER A 599 30.55 -49.33 12.63
N GLU A 600 29.61 -49.77 11.78
CA GLU A 600 29.01 -51.10 11.84
C GLU A 600 29.15 -51.83 10.50
N LYS A 601 28.53 -51.30 9.44
CA LYS A 601 28.37 -52.02 8.18
C LYS A 601 28.59 -51.14 6.96
N LEU A 602 29.39 -51.66 6.03
CA LEU A 602 29.60 -51.10 4.70
C LEU A 602 29.21 -52.13 3.64
N THR A 603 28.18 -51.82 2.86
CA THR A 603 27.79 -52.59 1.68
C THR A 603 28.10 -51.78 0.43
N HIS A 604 29.03 -52.25 -0.38
CA HIS A 604 29.44 -51.63 -1.63
C HIS A 604 29.06 -52.52 -2.80
N SER A 605 28.25 -51.99 -3.71
CA SER A 605 27.82 -52.71 -4.93
C SER A 605 28.02 -51.88 -6.20
N GLY A 606 28.48 -50.63 -6.04
CA GLY A 606 28.67 -49.67 -7.12
C GLY A 606 30.10 -49.62 -7.63
N LYS A 607 30.56 -48.43 -8.00
CA LYS A 607 31.95 -48.17 -8.42
C LYS A 607 32.57 -47.09 -7.54
N SER A 608 33.67 -47.39 -6.87
CA SER A 608 34.47 -46.37 -6.18
C SER A 608 35.86 -46.27 -6.78
N SER A 609 36.32 -45.05 -7.05
CA SER A 609 37.67 -44.82 -7.54
C SER A 609 38.33 -43.56 -6.97
N ALA A 610 39.60 -43.72 -6.57
CA ALA A 610 40.48 -42.64 -6.14
C ALA A 610 41.94 -43.11 -6.19
N PRO A 611 42.94 -42.23 -6.39
CA PRO A 611 44.35 -42.59 -6.25
C PRO A 611 44.67 -43.30 -4.92
N SER A 612 44.16 -42.78 -3.80
CA SER A 612 44.24 -43.43 -2.49
C SER A 612 42.83 -43.73 -1.98
N LEU A 613 42.49 -45.01 -1.82
CA LEU A 613 41.17 -45.48 -1.38
C LEU A 613 41.29 -46.30 -0.10
N SER A 614 40.62 -45.87 0.97
CA SER A 614 40.59 -46.56 2.26
C SER A 614 39.14 -46.83 2.67
N LEU A 615 38.82 -48.09 2.99
CA LEU A 615 37.51 -48.50 3.50
C LEU A 615 37.67 -49.19 4.86
N SER A 616 36.92 -48.77 5.86
CA SER A 616 36.95 -49.33 7.21
C SER A 616 35.54 -49.61 7.70
N ALA A 617 35.23 -50.86 8.05
CA ALA A 617 33.99 -51.26 8.70
C ALA A 617 34.10 -52.62 9.37
N PRO A 618 33.47 -52.89 10.53
CA PRO A 618 33.43 -54.24 11.09
C PRO A 618 32.91 -55.28 10.08
N GLU A 619 31.78 -55.00 9.43
CA GLU A 619 31.27 -55.78 8.31
C GLU A 619 31.44 -55.03 6.98
N LEU A 620 32.32 -55.53 6.12
CA LEU A 620 32.51 -55.01 4.76
C LEU A 620 32.05 -56.06 3.74
N THR A 621 31.02 -55.74 2.97
CA THR A 621 30.59 -56.52 1.81
C THR A 621 30.84 -55.73 0.54
N SER A 622 31.59 -56.28 -0.40
CA SER A 622 31.80 -55.69 -1.72
C SER A 622 31.39 -56.65 -2.83
N SER A 623 30.46 -56.22 -3.68
CA SER A 623 30.06 -56.89 -4.91
C SER A 623 30.26 -56.01 -6.15
N GLY A 624 30.79 -54.81 -5.96
CA GLY A 624 31.02 -53.80 -6.98
C GLY A 624 32.46 -53.75 -7.46
N VAL A 625 32.90 -52.55 -7.87
CA VAL A 625 34.25 -52.27 -8.36
C VAL A 625 34.91 -51.21 -7.48
N LEU A 626 36.00 -51.58 -6.80
CA LEU A 626 36.85 -50.71 -6.00
C LEU A 626 38.22 -50.61 -6.68
N VAL A 627 38.61 -49.44 -7.17
CA VAL A 627 39.85 -49.24 -7.92
C VAL A 627 40.61 -48.02 -7.41
N GLY A 628 41.85 -48.22 -7.00
CA GLY A 628 42.78 -47.13 -6.72
C GLY A 628 44.22 -47.50 -7.03
N SER A 629 45.13 -46.51 -7.00
CA SER A 629 46.56 -46.80 -7.05
C SER A 629 47.00 -47.47 -5.75
N ALA A 630 46.52 -46.97 -4.61
CA ALA A 630 46.59 -47.63 -3.32
C ALA A 630 45.17 -47.91 -2.80
N LEU A 631 44.85 -49.18 -2.55
CA LEU A 631 43.59 -49.62 -1.96
C LEU A 631 43.87 -50.31 -0.61
N ASN A 632 43.27 -49.79 0.47
CA ASN A 632 43.31 -50.36 1.81
C ASN A 632 41.89 -50.69 2.30
N THR A 633 41.69 -51.91 2.81
CA THR A 633 40.46 -52.30 3.52
C THR A 633 40.78 -52.76 4.93
N GLN A 634 40.02 -52.28 5.92
CA GLN A 634 40.07 -52.70 7.31
C GLN A 634 38.70 -53.24 7.76
N SER A 635 38.63 -54.48 8.20
CA SER A 635 37.36 -55.05 8.71
C SER A 635 37.53 -56.17 9.74
N GLN A 636 36.43 -56.59 10.36
CA GLN A 636 36.39 -57.90 11.03
C GLN A 636 36.03 -58.99 10.03
N THR A 637 35.05 -58.70 9.16
CA THR A 637 34.68 -59.59 8.06
C THR A 637 34.71 -58.83 6.75
N LEU A 638 35.36 -59.39 5.75
CA LEU A 638 35.32 -58.95 4.36
C LEU A 638 34.72 -60.05 3.50
N THR A 639 33.51 -59.82 2.97
CA THR A 639 32.93 -60.66 1.92
C THR A 639 33.10 -59.95 0.59
N ASN A 640 33.83 -60.55 -0.33
CA ASN A 640 34.05 -60.03 -1.67
C ASN A 640 33.46 -60.94 -2.74
N SER A 641 32.63 -60.38 -3.62
CA SER A 641 32.14 -61.00 -4.85
C SER A 641 32.28 -60.07 -6.06
N GLY A 642 33.03 -58.97 -5.91
CA GLY A 642 33.36 -58.00 -6.95
C GLY A 642 34.87 -57.82 -7.14
N LEU A 643 35.28 -56.67 -7.66
CA LEU A 643 36.70 -56.35 -7.93
C LEU A 643 37.25 -55.39 -6.89
N LEU A 644 38.32 -55.80 -6.19
CA LEU A 644 39.18 -54.96 -5.36
C LEU A 644 40.53 -54.85 -6.04
N GLN A 645 40.85 -53.67 -6.56
CA GLN A 645 42.08 -53.42 -7.30
C GLN A 645 42.88 -52.26 -6.70
N GLY A 646 44.13 -52.56 -6.34
CA GLY A 646 45.15 -51.59 -6.00
C GLY A 646 46.32 -51.67 -6.98
N GLU A 647 46.48 -50.71 -7.90
CA GLU A 647 47.50 -50.81 -8.96
C GLU A 647 48.94 -50.90 -8.41
N ALA A 648 49.29 -50.00 -7.49
CA ALA A 648 50.57 -49.98 -6.81
C ALA A 648 50.54 -50.83 -5.52
N SER A 649 49.43 -50.79 -4.79
CA SER A 649 49.25 -51.59 -3.57
C SER A 649 47.79 -51.92 -3.27
N LEU A 650 47.53 -53.19 -2.96
CA LEU A 650 46.29 -53.65 -2.31
C LEU A 650 46.64 -54.21 -0.93
N THR A 651 46.09 -53.60 0.12
CA THR A 651 46.18 -54.08 1.50
C THR A 651 44.79 -54.47 1.98
N VAL A 652 44.64 -55.73 2.39
CA VAL A 652 43.42 -56.26 3.00
C VAL A 652 43.74 -56.68 4.42
N ASN A 653 43.31 -55.88 5.40
CA ASN A 653 43.37 -56.21 6.81
C ASN A 653 41.98 -56.65 7.27
N THR A 654 41.82 -57.94 7.57
CA THR A 654 40.53 -58.48 8.01
C THR A 654 40.71 -59.69 8.90
N GLN A 655 39.82 -59.89 9.88
CA GLN A 655 39.85 -61.12 10.69
C GLN A 655 39.31 -62.33 9.91
N ARG A 656 38.39 -62.11 8.96
CA ARG A 656 37.83 -63.17 8.12
C ARG A 656 37.56 -62.66 6.71
N LEU A 657 38.27 -63.25 5.75
CA LEU A 657 38.08 -63.01 4.32
C LEU A 657 37.24 -64.13 3.69
N ASP A 658 36.09 -63.79 3.12
CA ASP A 658 35.28 -64.62 2.23
C ASP A 658 35.32 -64.04 0.82
N ASN A 659 36.27 -64.50 0.00
CA ASN A 659 36.35 -64.14 -1.42
C ASN A 659 35.60 -65.19 -2.25
N GLN A 660 34.38 -64.86 -2.67
CA GLN A 660 33.45 -65.74 -3.37
C GLN A 660 33.87 -65.97 -4.82
N GLN A 661 33.20 -66.90 -5.53
CA GLN A 661 33.58 -67.32 -6.90
C GLN A 661 33.72 -66.16 -7.91
N ASN A 662 32.96 -65.08 -7.75
CA ASN A 662 33.03 -63.90 -8.63
C ASN A 662 33.91 -62.77 -8.08
N GLY A 663 34.52 -62.97 -6.90
CA GLY A 663 35.39 -62.00 -6.23
C GLY A 663 36.81 -62.04 -6.77
N THR A 664 37.36 -60.87 -7.11
CA THR A 664 38.75 -60.68 -7.55
C THR A 664 39.46 -59.71 -6.61
N LEU A 665 40.60 -60.14 -6.07
CA LEU A 665 41.58 -59.28 -5.40
C LEU A 665 42.79 -59.13 -6.34
N TYR A 666 43.09 -57.91 -6.78
CA TYR A 666 44.14 -57.66 -7.76
C TYR A 666 45.08 -56.54 -7.35
N SER A 667 46.38 -56.79 -7.54
CA SER A 667 47.42 -55.76 -7.50
C SER A 667 48.45 -56.05 -8.56
N ALA A 668 48.93 -55.00 -9.24
CA ALA A 668 49.98 -55.13 -10.24
C ALA A 668 51.39 -55.09 -9.62
N ALA A 669 51.52 -54.65 -8.36
CA ALA A 669 52.78 -54.56 -7.64
C ALA A 669 52.71 -55.19 -6.24
N GLY A 670 52.18 -54.48 -5.23
CA GLY A 670 52.12 -54.97 -3.85
C GLY A 670 50.75 -55.55 -3.47
N LEU A 671 50.67 -56.81 -3.05
CA LEU A 671 49.49 -57.41 -2.42
C LEU A 671 49.83 -57.82 -0.98
N THR A 672 49.11 -57.27 0.00
CA THR A 672 49.25 -57.62 1.41
C THR A 672 47.90 -58.09 1.94
N LEU A 673 47.85 -59.35 2.39
CA LEU A 673 46.71 -59.93 3.08
C LEU A 673 47.11 -60.12 4.55
N ASP A 674 46.60 -59.26 5.42
CA ASP A 674 46.80 -59.34 6.87
C ASP A 674 45.55 -59.97 7.50
N ILE A 675 45.61 -61.29 7.65
CA ILE A 675 44.52 -62.14 8.12
C ILE A 675 45.10 -63.03 9.23
N PRO A 676 44.78 -62.77 10.52
CA PRO A 676 45.29 -63.60 11.60
C PRO A 676 44.74 -65.04 11.50
N ASP A 677 45.63 -66.04 11.38
CA ASP A 677 45.45 -67.52 11.40
C ASP A 677 44.17 -68.02 12.15
N ASP A 678 43.40 -69.05 11.78
CA ASP A 678 43.54 -70.17 10.83
C ASP A 678 42.15 -70.85 10.65
N ASN A 679 41.43 -70.67 9.53
CA ASN A 679 40.38 -71.60 9.03
C ASN A 679 39.98 -71.29 7.58
N HIS A 680 40.91 -71.44 6.63
CA HIS A 680 40.66 -71.12 5.22
C HIS A 680 40.35 -72.37 4.39
N THR A 681 39.17 -72.39 3.75
CA THR A 681 38.93 -73.19 2.55
C THR A 681 39.33 -72.37 1.32
N TRP A 682 40.56 -72.54 0.84
CA TRP A 682 40.97 -72.01 -0.46
C TRP A 682 40.45 -72.94 -1.56
N ALA A 683 39.45 -72.51 -2.33
CA ALA A 683 39.11 -73.18 -3.58
C ALA A 683 40.08 -72.71 -4.67
N ALA A 684 41.01 -73.58 -5.06
CA ALA A 684 41.94 -73.33 -6.17
C ALA A 684 41.17 -73.13 -7.50
N PRO A 685 41.67 -72.29 -8.43
CA PRO A 685 41.02 -72.04 -9.70
C PRO A 685 41.16 -73.23 -10.66
N ARG A 686 40.13 -73.47 -11.48
CA ARG A 686 40.22 -74.15 -12.78
C ARG A 686 40.00 -73.14 -13.89
#